data_AF-A0A0D2IMX4-F1
#
_entry.id   AF-A0A0D2IMX4-F1
#
_cell.length_a   1.000
_cell.length_b   1.000
_cell.length_c   1.000
_cell.angle_alpha   90.00
_cell.angle_beta   90.00
_cell.angle_gamma   90.00
#
_symmetry.space_group_name_H-M   'P 1'
#
loop_
_entity.id
_entity.type
_entity.pdbx_description
1 polymer ?
#
loop_
_entity_poly.entity_id
_entity_poly.type
_entity_poly.pdbx_seq_one_letter_code
_entity_poly.pdbx_strand_id
1 'polypeptide(L)'
;MPKLHFVQSLPVGSSKRDRELERAKARAHAASVSYQKHGSRAVREAGRIPPHHEAGNFTSDPAVGSSAFTSQYGLHTPPESPERRDSDATVAPQMWSIDAIVHAFSDEILTPPESSVRTGVIDEDLEDVDDINEDFSSPSSVSRSIVRHKKKTHQVFRLNNPKRHSPPGGSYLNINIPHDLLGTRADPFNCIPSRGSDCVSAVVDYHAQIMAPNHAPIYKIFDVTNVYTSYYFELLSHPDFLYTGVASVQAVIDHLRRPGQGPSQTVLRHIGSAMKNLRLRLERLQREQREIQIQSDNRNSAAASSTGAGNEEGGETARLNVKTSANETLQVDDLTIITVLFLAVVTRAINDMPSHEVHKRSIATLVSARGGLDRLVGHDGLARCTLMQWESFWALNTGQSIFPDSRPAYAPIYPLNPIPSPLVQKISLLPLGFQRLAHRQRLALDVLDVLSRTAEAQIEHDLHGTIVEDSDVFRNKPRRFSDFWEACTCLGAPDEVRVDGTLEPNLEKLIILAVLLYCLHTFSPMRAVTAVYNGSRLKLTNDAPRRVRRNAAAESGSPPIMKDDSEVQMEIDEEDDVLLWIYFVLVDSWRAANDSLLPQGLALMANIDARFPERMANWEGCQAVLKKFFWNDKFIMRCRAFWAVGAATEHGRDDGLSI
;
A
#
# COMPACT_ATOMS: atom_id res chain seq x y z
N MET A 1 -31.27 -32.58 -7.74
CA MET A 1 -30.67 -31.41 -8.43
C MET A 1 -29.49 -31.90 -9.27
N PRO A 2 -29.47 -31.68 -10.59
CA PRO A 2 -28.41 -32.17 -11.46
C PRO A 2 -27.14 -31.30 -11.31
N LYS A 3 -25.98 -31.95 -11.28
CA LYS A 3 -24.66 -31.30 -11.25
C LYS A 3 -24.32 -30.81 -12.66
N LEU A 4 -24.32 -29.50 -12.86
CA LEU A 4 -23.78 -28.87 -14.07
C LEU A 4 -22.25 -28.88 -14.01
N HIS A 5 -21.61 -29.62 -14.91
CA HIS A 5 -20.17 -29.57 -15.14
C HIS A 5 -19.88 -28.47 -16.17
N PHE A 6 -19.31 -27.34 -15.72
CA PHE A 6 -18.67 -26.38 -16.62
C PHE A 6 -17.26 -26.88 -16.92
N VAL A 7 -17.06 -27.41 -18.13
CA VAL A 7 -15.73 -27.58 -18.72
C VAL A 7 -15.62 -26.55 -19.83
N GLN A 8 -14.94 -25.45 -19.55
CA GLN A 8 -14.64 -24.43 -20.56
C GLN A 8 -13.52 -24.98 -21.45
N SER A 9 -13.83 -25.37 -22.68
CA SER A 9 -12.84 -25.84 -23.65
C SER A 9 -11.96 -24.66 -24.09
N LEU A 10 -10.64 -24.79 -23.90
CA LEU A 10 -9.66 -23.78 -24.32
C LEU A 10 -9.61 -23.65 -25.87
N PRO A 11 -9.26 -22.47 -26.40
CA PRO A 11 -8.99 -22.32 -27.82
C PRO A 11 -7.87 -23.26 -28.29
N VAL A 12 -8.06 -23.87 -29.45
CA VAL A 12 -7.03 -24.69 -30.12
C VAL A 12 -5.86 -23.76 -30.47
N GLY A 13 -4.74 -23.89 -29.75
CA GLY A 13 -3.54 -23.06 -29.95
C GLY A 13 -2.89 -22.51 -28.67
N SER A 14 -3.50 -22.67 -27.49
CA SER A 14 -2.90 -22.22 -26.22
C SER A 14 -1.54 -22.89 -25.97
N SER A 15 -0.51 -22.13 -25.61
CA SER A 15 0.81 -22.66 -25.30
C SER A 15 0.78 -23.60 -24.07
N LYS A 16 1.78 -24.48 -23.91
CA LYS A 16 1.90 -25.33 -22.71
C LYS A 16 1.90 -24.50 -21.42
N ARG A 17 2.46 -23.29 -21.47
CA ARG A 17 2.55 -22.36 -20.34
C ARG A 17 1.20 -21.72 -20.01
N ASP A 18 0.41 -21.34 -21.01
CA ASP A 18 -0.96 -20.84 -20.79
C ASP A 18 -1.81 -21.89 -20.08
N ARG A 19 -1.64 -23.17 -20.45
CA ARG A 19 -2.30 -24.28 -19.76
C ARG A 19 -1.82 -24.45 -18.32
N GLU A 20 -0.55 -24.20 -18.03
CA GLU A 20 -0.02 -24.22 -16.67
C GLU A 20 -0.53 -23.04 -15.83
N LEU A 21 -0.59 -21.84 -16.41
CA LEU A 21 -1.16 -20.66 -15.77
C LEU A 21 -2.65 -20.87 -15.46
N GLU A 22 -3.44 -21.37 -16.41
CA GLU A 22 -4.85 -21.71 -16.17
C GLU A 22 -5.03 -22.79 -15.10
N ARG A 23 -4.14 -23.79 -15.05
CA ARG A 23 -4.12 -24.77 -13.95
C ARG A 23 -3.77 -24.13 -12.61
N ALA A 24 -2.84 -23.18 -12.57
CA ALA A 24 -2.50 -22.44 -11.37
C ALA A 24 -3.67 -21.58 -10.89
N LYS A 25 -4.35 -20.86 -11.79
CA LYS A 25 -5.59 -20.13 -11.51
C LYS A 25 -6.68 -21.04 -10.95
N ALA A 26 -6.91 -22.20 -11.58
CA ALA A 26 -7.89 -23.18 -11.10
C ALA A 26 -7.56 -23.69 -9.69
N ARG A 27 -6.27 -23.93 -9.37
CA ARG A 27 -5.83 -24.30 -8.03
C ARG A 27 -6.02 -23.17 -7.02
N ALA A 28 -5.63 -21.95 -7.37
CA ALA A 28 -5.80 -20.77 -6.52
C ALA A 28 -7.30 -20.50 -6.23
N HIS A 29 -8.15 -20.57 -7.25
CA HIS A 29 -9.60 -20.46 -7.09
C HIS A 29 -10.16 -21.58 -6.19
N ALA A 30 -9.78 -22.84 -6.43
CA ALA A 30 -10.24 -23.97 -5.60
C ALA A 30 -9.81 -23.83 -4.12
N ALA A 31 -8.59 -23.34 -3.88
CA ALA A 31 -8.10 -23.09 -2.53
C ALA A 31 -8.77 -21.87 -1.87
N SER A 32 -9.09 -20.80 -2.62
CA SER A 32 -9.91 -19.68 -2.14
C SER A 32 -11.29 -20.15 -1.67
N VAL A 33 -11.94 -21.02 -2.47
CA VAL A 33 -13.24 -21.62 -2.12
C VAL A 33 -13.11 -22.56 -0.90
N SER A 34 -12.03 -23.33 -0.80
CA SER A 34 -11.76 -24.20 0.35
C SER A 34 -11.56 -23.39 1.64
N TYR A 35 -10.79 -22.30 1.56
CA TYR A 35 -10.54 -21.37 2.65
C TYR A 35 -11.85 -20.81 3.22
N GLN A 36 -12.75 -20.35 2.34
CA GLN A 36 -14.08 -19.86 2.71
C GLN A 36 -14.88 -20.92 3.48
N LYS A 37 -14.87 -22.17 3.00
CA LYS A 37 -15.62 -23.27 3.61
C LYS A 37 -15.12 -23.61 5.02
N HIS A 38 -13.81 -23.52 5.26
CA HIS A 38 -13.22 -23.75 6.57
C HIS A 38 -13.48 -22.59 7.55
N GLY A 39 -13.39 -21.34 7.09
CA GLY A 39 -13.71 -20.15 7.90
C GLY A 39 -15.18 -20.14 8.38
N SER A 40 -16.14 -20.36 7.48
CA SER A 40 -17.57 -20.40 7.85
C SER A 40 -17.93 -21.52 8.83
N ARG A 41 -17.16 -22.61 8.86
CA ARG A 41 -17.36 -23.71 9.80
C ARG A 41 -16.86 -23.35 11.21
N ALA A 42 -15.69 -22.71 11.31
CA ALA A 42 -15.13 -22.28 12.59
C ALA A 42 -16.03 -21.25 13.30
N VAL A 43 -16.60 -20.30 12.56
CA VAL A 43 -17.55 -19.31 13.10
C VAL A 43 -18.86 -19.96 13.57
N ARG A 44 -19.39 -20.95 12.83
CA ARG A 44 -20.59 -21.70 13.24
C ARG A 44 -20.37 -22.60 14.46
N GLU A 45 -19.16 -23.13 14.64
CA GLU A 45 -18.82 -23.93 15.82
C GLU A 45 -18.57 -23.04 17.06
N ALA A 46 -18.04 -21.83 16.89
CA ALA A 46 -17.86 -20.86 17.98
C ALA A 46 -19.19 -20.25 18.49
N GLY A 47 -20.24 -20.20 17.65
CA GLY A 47 -21.56 -19.66 18.01
C GLY A 47 -22.50 -20.63 18.73
N ARG A 48 -22.11 -21.89 18.98
CA ARG A 48 -22.94 -22.84 19.75
C ARG A 48 -22.69 -22.69 21.25
N ILE A 49 -23.46 -21.81 21.87
CA ILE A 49 -23.63 -21.75 23.33
C ILE A 49 -24.36 -23.04 23.77
N PRO A 50 -23.84 -23.82 24.73
CA PRO A 50 -24.54 -24.99 25.25
C PRO A 50 -25.77 -24.58 26.09
N PRO A 51 -26.85 -25.37 26.10
CA PRO A 51 -28.05 -25.04 26.86
C PRO A 51 -27.74 -25.13 28.36
N HIS A 52 -27.90 -24.01 29.07
CA HIS A 52 -27.83 -23.98 30.52
C HIS A 52 -29.12 -24.56 31.13
N HIS A 53 -28.92 -25.53 32.01
CA HIS A 53 -29.93 -26.09 32.90
C HIS A 53 -30.48 -25.02 33.85
N GLU A 54 -31.81 -24.93 33.92
CA GLU A 54 -32.56 -24.18 34.92
C GLU A 54 -32.36 -24.77 36.32
N ALA A 55 -32.04 -23.92 37.30
CA ALA A 55 -32.32 -24.16 38.71
C ALA A 55 -32.32 -22.84 39.49
N GLY A 56 -33.41 -22.60 40.23
CA GLY A 56 -33.34 -21.99 41.57
C GLY A 56 -33.78 -20.53 41.71
N ASN A 57 -35.05 -20.36 42.09
CA ASN A 57 -35.61 -19.18 42.78
C ASN A 57 -34.72 -18.71 43.94
N PHE A 58 -34.58 -17.39 44.13
CA PHE A 58 -34.61 -16.76 45.47
C PHE A 58 -35.01 -15.27 45.37
N THR A 59 -35.53 -14.81 46.50
CA THR A 59 -36.51 -13.75 46.75
C THR A 59 -35.97 -12.32 46.76
N SER A 60 -36.91 -11.39 46.53
CA SER A 60 -36.87 -9.95 46.74
C SER A 60 -36.53 -9.52 48.16
N ASP A 61 -35.72 -8.46 48.33
CA ASP A 61 -36.21 -7.16 48.85
C ASP A 61 -35.14 -6.04 48.80
N PRO A 62 -35.56 -4.75 48.87
CA PRO A 62 -34.75 -3.59 48.50
C PRO A 62 -34.21 -2.81 49.71
N ALA A 63 -33.06 -2.14 49.56
CA ALA A 63 -32.71 -1.03 50.45
C ALA A 63 -31.76 -0.02 49.78
N VAL A 64 -32.19 1.23 49.94
CA VAL A 64 -31.55 2.53 49.73
C VAL A 64 -30.14 2.63 50.31
N GLY A 65 -29.23 3.34 49.63
CA GLY A 65 -27.95 3.74 50.22
C GLY A 65 -27.08 4.59 49.29
N SER A 66 -27.22 5.91 49.38
CA SER A 66 -26.37 6.93 48.76
C SER A 66 -25.08 7.11 49.57
N SER A 67 -23.89 7.13 48.94
CA SER A 67 -22.77 8.02 49.35
C SER A 67 -21.52 7.90 48.47
N ALA A 68 -21.08 9.06 48.00
CA ALA A 68 -19.71 9.59 48.01
C ALA A 68 -18.54 8.74 47.47
N PHE A 69 -18.04 9.19 46.32
CA PHE A 69 -16.66 9.04 45.88
C PHE A 69 -15.71 9.81 46.81
N THR A 70 -14.69 9.15 47.33
CA THR A 70 -13.50 9.80 47.90
C THR A 70 -12.24 9.17 47.32
N SER A 71 -11.51 10.02 46.61
CA SER A 71 -10.14 9.82 46.14
C SER A 71 -9.17 9.73 47.33
N GLN A 72 -8.25 8.78 47.31
CA GLN A 72 -6.98 8.88 48.04
C GLN A 72 -5.87 8.19 47.24
N TYR A 73 -5.04 9.02 46.60
CA TYR A 73 -3.73 8.65 46.08
C TYR A 73 -2.70 8.74 47.22
N GLY A 74 -1.96 7.65 47.44
CA GLY A 74 -0.76 7.62 48.27
C GLY A 74 0.49 7.49 47.39
N LEU A 75 1.27 8.57 47.31
CA LEU A 75 2.60 8.64 46.69
C LEU A 75 3.63 7.94 47.60
N HIS A 76 4.40 7.02 47.03
CA HIS A 76 5.68 6.57 47.58
C HIS A 76 6.76 6.77 46.51
N THR A 77 7.72 7.64 46.79
CA THR A 77 8.96 7.83 46.04
C THR A 77 9.94 6.68 46.34
N PRO A 78 10.70 6.19 45.35
CA PRO A 78 11.94 5.44 45.57
C PRO A 78 13.19 6.32 45.35
N PRO A 79 14.33 5.91 45.95
CA PRO A 79 15.51 6.77 46.14
C PRO A 79 16.41 6.88 44.91
N GLU A 80 17.17 7.96 44.92
CA GLU A 80 18.24 8.34 44.00
C GLU A 80 19.28 7.24 43.77
N SER A 81 19.85 7.21 42.57
CA SER A 81 21.04 6.42 42.21
C SER A 81 22.02 7.29 41.41
N PRO A 82 23.32 6.99 41.48
CA PRO A 82 24.37 8.00 41.41
C PRO A 82 24.96 8.19 40.00
N GLU A 83 25.42 9.43 39.82
CA GLU A 83 26.56 9.92 39.05
C GLU A 83 26.90 9.33 37.67
N ARG A 84 26.81 10.25 36.70
CA ARG A 84 27.28 10.23 35.32
C ARG A 84 28.71 9.69 35.17
N ARG A 85 28.89 8.84 34.16
CA ARG A 85 30.12 8.77 33.38
C ARG A 85 29.81 9.16 31.94
N ASP A 86 30.48 10.22 31.51
CA ASP A 86 30.48 10.73 30.15
C ASP A 86 31.01 9.68 29.17
N SER A 87 30.28 9.47 28.08
CA SER A 87 30.82 8.91 26.84
C SER A 87 30.07 9.53 25.67
N ASP A 88 30.72 10.55 25.11
CA ASP A 88 30.41 11.14 23.81
C ASP A 88 30.47 10.08 22.70
N ALA A 89 29.32 9.80 22.10
CA ALA A 89 29.21 9.18 20.77
C ALA A 89 27.80 9.44 20.21
N THR A 90 27.48 10.70 19.91
CA THR A 90 26.24 11.07 19.22
C THR A 90 26.38 10.77 17.72
N VAL A 91 26.20 9.50 17.33
CA VAL A 91 25.91 9.15 15.93
C VAL A 91 24.41 9.31 15.74
N ALA A 92 23.99 10.47 15.25
CA ALA A 92 22.61 10.70 14.83
C ALA A 92 22.29 9.82 13.61
N PRO A 93 21.18 9.05 13.60
CA PRO A 93 20.75 8.36 12.40
C PRO A 93 20.26 9.40 11.38
N GLN A 94 21.04 9.63 10.32
CA GLN A 94 20.58 10.33 9.13
C GLN A 94 19.47 9.50 8.48
N MET A 95 18.23 9.78 8.85
CA MET A 95 17.04 9.22 8.24
C MET A 95 16.24 10.39 7.64
N TRP A 96 16.35 10.52 6.32
CA TRP A 96 15.62 11.43 5.44
C TRP A 96 15.86 12.93 5.69
N SER A 97 17.04 13.42 5.29
CA SER A 97 17.20 14.84 4.92
C SER A 97 16.92 14.98 3.42
N ILE A 98 15.87 15.73 3.08
CA ILE A 98 15.45 16.03 1.70
C ILE A 98 16.39 17.05 1.04
N ASP A 99 17.17 17.81 1.82
CA ASP A 99 18.08 18.84 1.31
C ASP A 99 19.21 18.28 0.45
N ALA A 100 19.61 17.02 0.68
CA ALA A 100 20.59 16.32 -0.15
C ALA A 100 20.04 15.93 -1.55
N ILE A 101 18.72 15.87 -1.72
CA ILE A 101 18.08 15.49 -2.99
C ILE A 101 17.91 16.72 -3.89
N VAL A 102 17.69 17.91 -3.32
CA VAL A 102 17.47 19.14 -4.11
C VAL A 102 18.76 19.68 -4.73
N HIS A 103 19.93 19.42 -4.13
CA HIS A 103 21.22 19.91 -4.66
C HIS A 103 21.90 19.00 -5.71
N ALA A 104 21.41 17.77 -5.93
CA ALA A 104 21.99 16.85 -6.92
C ALA A 104 21.47 17.03 -8.35
N PHE A 105 20.58 17.99 -8.59
CA PHE A 105 20.01 18.29 -9.90
C PHE A 105 20.53 19.63 -10.41
N SER A 106 21.70 19.61 -11.04
CA SER A 106 22.14 20.63 -11.98
C SER A 106 22.73 19.92 -13.20
N ASP A 107 22.30 20.37 -14.37
CA ASP A 107 22.42 19.72 -15.67
C ASP A 107 23.85 19.31 -16.04
N GLU A 108 24.07 18.00 -16.25
CA GLU A 108 25.13 17.52 -17.13
C GLU A 108 24.61 16.36 -17.98
N ILE A 109 24.41 16.65 -19.27
CA ILE A 109 24.04 15.70 -20.31
C ILE A 109 25.26 14.82 -20.59
N LEU A 110 25.29 13.61 -20.05
CA LEU A 110 26.31 12.62 -20.41
C LEU A 110 25.90 11.88 -21.68
N THR A 111 26.56 12.22 -22.79
CA THR A 111 26.60 11.40 -24.01
C THR A 111 27.33 10.08 -23.76
N PRO A 112 26.92 8.98 -24.41
CA PRO A 112 27.55 7.68 -24.19
C PRO A 112 28.93 7.63 -24.89
N PRO A 113 29.96 7.02 -24.27
CA PRO A 113 31.24 6.83 -24.93
C PRO A 113 31.14 5.73 -25.99
N GLU A 114 31.66 6.03 -27.18
CA GLU A 114 31.81 5.08 -28.29
C GLU A 114 32.73 3.92 -27.88
N SER A 115 32.24 2.69 -28.03
CA SER A 115 33.02 1.48 -27.82
C SER A 115 33.94 1.23 -29.03
N SER A 116 35.24 1.47 -28.85
CA SER A 116 36.27 0.95 -29.74
C SER A 116 36.50 -0.54 -29.43
N VAL A 117 36.33 -1.36 -30.46
CA VAL A 117 36.64 -2.80 -30.43
C VAL A 117 38.16 -2.96 -30.38
N ARG A 118 38.67 -3.53 -29.30
CA ARG A 118 40.06 -4.03 -29.22
C ARG A 118 40.03 -5.49 -28.80
N THR A 119 40.31 -6.36 -29.76
CA THR A 119 40.55 -7.79 -29.56
C THR A 119 41.85 -7.97 -28.78
N GLY A 120 41.75 -8.39 -27.53
CA GLY A 120 42.85 -8.86 -26.70
C GLY A 120 42.46 -10.19 -26.07
N VAL A 121 43.15 -11.25 -26.48
CA VAL A 121 43.09 -12.58 -25.87
C VAL A 121 43.72 -12.46 -24.49
N ILE A 122 42.97 -12.80 -23.44
CA ILE A 122 43.48 -13.04 -22.10
C ILE A 122 42.86 -14.34 -21.61
N ASP A 123 43.74 -15.33 -21.36
CA ASP A 123 43.44 -16.54 -20.60
C ASP A 123 43.07 -16.15 -19.16
N GLU A 124 41.88 -16.55 -18.72
CA GLU A 124 41.52 -16.58 -17.30
C GLU A 124 41.06 -17.99 -16.94
N ASP A 125 41.92 -18.69 -16.20
CA ASP A 125 41.57 -19.85 -15.39
C ASP A 125 40.56 -19.42 -14.31
N LEU A 126 39.32 -19.89 -14.45
CA LEU A 126 38.29 -19.78 -13.42
C LEU A 126 37.97 -21.18 -12.90
N GLU A 127 38.23 -21.35 -11.60
CA GLU A 127 37.92 -22.54 -10.83
C GLU A 127 36.41 -22.81 -10.82
N ASP A 128 36.03 -23.96 -11.39
CA ASP A 128 34.70 -24.54 -11.29
C ASP A 128 34.42 -24.97 -9.84
N VAL A 129 33.36 -24.41 -9.25
CA VAL A 129 32.76 -24.92 -8.01
C VAL A 129 31.62 -25.86 -8.39
N ASP A 130 31.81 -27.14 -8.07
CA ASP A 130 30.93 -28.27 -8.34
C ASP A 130 29.45 -28.01 -8.01
N ASP A 131 28.60 -28.03 -9.05
CA ASP A 131 27.17 -28.25 -8.93
C ASP A 131 26.91 -29.77 -8.79
N ILE A 132 26.23 -30.13 -7.70
CA ILE A 132 25.79 -31.50 -7.39
C ILE A 132 24.78 -31.96 -8.45
N ASN A 133 25.23 -32.88 -9.29
CA ASN A 133 24.45 -33.55 -10.31
C ASN A 133 23.74 -34.76 -9.65
N GLU A 134 22.42 -34.68 -9.40
CA GLU A 134 21.61 -35.85 -9.03
C GLU A 134 21.16 -36.60 -10.29
N ASP A 135 21.88 -37.66 -10.61
CA ASP A 135 21.58 -38.63 -11.66
C ASP A 135 20.29 -39.42 -11.39
N PHE A 136 19.31 -39.31 -12.29
CA PHE A 136 18.22 -40.26 -12.42
C PHE A 136 18.68 -41.48 -13.24
N SER A 137 19.10 -42.54 -12.56
CA SER A 137 19.23 -43.86 -13.16
C SER A 137 17.96 -44.68 -12.92
N SER A 138 17.32 -45.11 -14.03
CA SER A 138 16.39 -46.24 -14.01
C SER A 138 17.15 -47.55 -13.78
N PRO A 139 16.51 -48.57 -13.17
CA PRO A 139 16.31 -49.78 -13.97
C PRO A 139 14.97 -50.51 -13.73
N SER A 140 14.76 -51.44 -14.64
CA SER A 140 13.62 -52.28 -14.99
C SER A 140 13.13 -53.31 -13.95
N SER A 141 11.80 -53.49 -13.95
CA SER A 141 11.03 -54.75 -14.00
C SER A 141 11.10 -55.84 -12.89
N VAL A 142 9.88 -56.22 -12.46
CA VAL A 142 9.37 -57.50 -11.88
C VAL A 142 9.61 -57.78 -10.38
N SER A 143 8.53 -57.66 -9.59
CA SER A 143 7.90 -58.82 -8.92
C SER A 143 6.62 -58.46 -8.17
N ARG A 144 5.55 -59.21 -8.47
CA ARG A 144 4.31 -59.27 -7.68
C ARG A 144 4.62 -59.90 -6.32
N SER A 145 4.30 -59.20 -5.23
CA SER A 145 3.99 -59.87 -3.97
C SER A 145 2.92 -59.10 -3.19
N ILE A 146 2.02 -59.91 -2.63
CA ILE A 146 0.80 -59.57 -1.90
C ILE A 146 1.17 -59.06 -0.51
N VAL A 147 0.72 -57.87 -0.11
CA VAL A 147 0.74 -57.45 1.31
C VAL A 147 -0.58 -56.79 1.72
N ARG A 148 -1.10 -57.33 2.82
CA ARG A 148 -2.36 -57.08 3.52
C ARG A 148 -2.60 -55.62 3.89
N HIS A 149 -3.85 -55.18 3.73
CA HIS A 149 -4.37 -53.95 4.34
C HIS A 149 -4.38 -54.07 5.88
N LYS A 150 -3.61 -53.20 6.56
CA LYS A 150 -3.85 -52.83 7.96
C LYS A 150 -4.43 -51.43 8.02
N LYS A 151 -5.70 -51.33 8.42
CA LYS A 151 -6.34 -50.08 8.87
C LYS A 151 -5.56 -49.54 10.08
N LYS A 152 -5.05 -48.31 9.99
CA LYS A 152 -4.61 -47.55 11.17
C LYS A 152 -5.64 -46.48 11.49
N THR A 153 -6.19 -46.62 12.68
CA THR A 153 -7.10 -45.73 13.40
C THR A 153 -6.39 -44.40 13.67
N HIS A 154 -7.01 -43.27 13.32
CA HIS A 154 -6.54 -41.94 13.72
C HIS A 154 -6.78 -41.77 15.23
N GLN A 155 -5.69 -41.67 15.99
CA GLN A 155 -5.70 -41.29 17.40
C GLN A 155 -5.48 -39.78 17.49
N VAL A 156 -6.42 -39.07 18.11
CA VAL A 156 -6.36 -37.63 18.34
C VAL A 156 -5.32 -37.35 19.43
N PHE A 157 -4.20 -36.70 19.06
CA PHE A 157 -3.22 -36.19 20.03
C PHE A 157 -3.74 -34.87 20.63
N ARG A 158 -4.09 -34.88 21.91
CA ARG A 158 -4.15 -33.66 22.74
C ARG A 158 -2.72 -33.32 23.17
N LEU A 159 -2.23 -32.16 22.76
CA LEU A 159 -0.98 -31.58 23.28
C LEU A 159 -1.30 -30.81 24.57
N ASN A 160 -0.84 -31.36 25.70
CA ASN A 160 -0.70 -30.62 26.96
C ASN A 160 0.61 -29.82 26.90
N ASN A 161 0.53 -28.52 27.17
CA ASN A 161 1.68 -27.61 27.23
C ASN A 161 2.30 -27.63 28.65
N PRO A 162 3.61 -27.90 28.83
CA PRO A 162 4.23 -27.77 30.15
C PRO A 162 4.59 -26.32 30.45
N LYS A 163 4.21 -25.85 31.64
CA LYS A 163 4.64 -24.56 32.20
C LYS A 163 6.16 -24.57 32.40
N ARG A 164 6.87 -23.62 31.79
CA ARG A 164 8.27 -23.29 32.14
C ARG A 164 8.31 -22.00 32.93
N HIS A 165 9.05 -22.02 34.03
CA HIS A 165 9.36 -20.88 34.87
C HIS A 165 10.52 -20.07 34.25
N SER A 166 10.38 -18.75 34.19
CA SER A 166 11.43 -17.81 33.79
C SER A 166 12.10 -17.19 35.02
N PRO A 167 13.42 -16.89 34.99
CA PRO A 167 14.12 -16.24 36.10
C PRO A 167 13.88 -14.70 36.07
N PRO A 168 14.01 -14.02 37.22
CA PRO A 168 13.81 -12.58 37.30
C PRO A 168 15.13 -11.80 37.13
N GLY A 169 15.07 -10.66 36.44
CA GLY A 169 16.06 -9.57 36.57
C GLY A 169 16.80 -9.21 35.29
N GLY A 170 16.34 -8.16 34.60
CA GLY A 170 17.04 -7.57 33.45
C GLY A 170 16.11 -6.76 32.56
N SER A 171 15.63 -5.62 33.06
CA SER A 171 14.66 -4.74 32.39
C SER A 171 15.32 -3.87 31.31
N TYR A 172 15.69 -4.47 30.19
CA TYR A 172 15.77 -3.75 28.92
C TYR A 172 14.59 -4.21 28.07
N LEU A 173 13.75 -3.25 27.66
CA LEU A 173 12.59 -3.48 26.80
C LEU A 173 13.07 -3.94 25.42
N ASN A 174 13.34 -5.23 25.33
CA ASN A 174 13.51 -5.96 24.10
C ASN A 174 12.17 -5.85 23.36
N ILE A 175 12.13 -5.05 22.28
CA ILE A 175 10.99 -5.01 21.38
C ILE A 175 10.99 -6.35 20.63
N ASN A 176 10.59 -7.40 21.33
CA ASN A 176 10.18 -8.66 20.75
C ASN A 176 8.89 -8.35 20.01
N ILE A 177 9.02 -7.87 18.77
CA ILE A 177 8.00 -8.09 17.77
C ILE A 177 7.66 -9.58 17.87
N PRO A 178 6.42 -9.94 18.25
CA PRO A 178 6.10 -11.32 18.56
C PRO A 178 6.56 -12.21 17.41
N HIS A 179 7.06 -13.41 17.74
CA HIS A 179 7.23 -14.46 16.73
C HIS A 179 5.93 -14.71 15.94
N ASP A 180 4.79 -14.21 16.43
CA ASP A 180 3.47 -14.15 15.81
C ASP A 180 3.37 -13.24 14.55
N LEU A 181 4.38 -12.44 14.18
CA LEU A 181 4.45 -11.84 12.84
C LEU A 181 4.90 -12.83 11.75
N LEU A 182 5.43 -13.99 12.15
CA LEU A 182 5.56 -15.14 11.27
C LEU A 182 4.18 -15.79 11.24
N GLY A 183 3.41 -15.52 10.19
CA GLY A 183 2.06 -16.02 10.11
C GLY A 183 2.00 -17.54 10.26
N THR A 184 0.91 -18.06 10.84
CA THR A 184 0.78 -19.49 11.19
C THR A 184 0.43 -20.43 10.02
N ARG A 185 0.49 -19.97 8.75
CA ARG A 185 -0.12 -20.69 7.62
C ARG A 185 0.75 -20.66 6.37
N ALA A 186 1.29 -21.82 6.00
CA ALA A 186 1.85 -22.07 4.68
C ALA A 186 0.89 -21.62 3.55
N ASP A 187 1.46 -21.07 2.47
CA ASP A 187 0.82 -20.71 1.19
C ASP A 187 -0.61 -21.25 1.05
N PRO A 188 -1.64 -20.39 1.19
CA PRO A 188 -3.03 -20.82 1.28
C PRO A 188 -3.53 -21.49 -0.01
N PHE A 189 -2.81 -21.32 -1.12
CA PHE A 189 -3.20 -21.80 -2.45
C PHE A 189 -2.41 -23.01 -2.93
N ASN A 190 -1.32 -23.36 -2.25
CA ASN A 190 -0.44 -24.45 -2.66
C ASN A 190 0.05 -24.35 -4.11
N CYS A 191 0.48 -23.14 -4.47
CA CYS A 191 0.93 -22.79 -5.82
C CYS A 191 2.33 -22.18 -5.87
N ILE A 192 2.96 -21.86 -4.74
CA ILE A 192 4.24 -21.13 -4.73
C ILE A 192 5.42 -22.12 -4.82
N PRO A 193 6.32 -21.99 -5.82
CA PRO A 193 7.54 -22.78 -5.91
C PRO A 193 8.44 -22.58 -4.69
N SER A 194 9.31 -23.57 -4.39
CA SER A 194 10.36 -23.44 -3.37
C SER A 194 9.87 -23.28 -1.92
N ARG A 195 8.83 -24.03 -1.55
CA ARG A 195 8.31 -24.14 -0.16
C ARG A 195 9.36 -24.51 0.89
N GLY A 196 10.47 -25.10 0.49
CA GLY A 196 11.57 -25.45 1.40
C GLY A 196 12.41 -24.26 1.86
N SER A 197 12.21 -23.06 1.28
CA SER A 197 12.94 -21.87 1.70
C SER A 197 12.17 -21.13 2.80
N ASP A 198 12.76 -21.04 3.99
CA ASP A 198 12.15 -20.36 5.15
C ASP A 198 11.78 -18.91 4.87
N CYS A 199 12.57 -18.19 4.06
CA CYS A 199 12.26 -16.79 3.72
C CYS A 199 11.02 -16.64 2.84
N VAL A 200 10.81 -17.56 1.89
CA VAL A 200 9.64 -17.53 1.00
C VAL A 200 8.37 -17.79 1.83
N SER A 201 8.40 -18.79 2.70
CA SER A 201 7.28 -19.09 3.60
C SER A 201 6.97 -17.90 4.51
N ALA A 202 7.98 -17.30 5.15
CA ALA A 202 7.79 -16.13 6.01
C ALA A 202 7.17 -14.93 5.27
N VAL A 203 7.58 -14.67 4.02
CA VAL A 203 7.00 -13.61 3.19
C VAL A 203 5.54 -13.87 2.85
N VAL A 204 5.22 -15.09 2.42
CA VAL A 204 3.87 -15.50 2.05
C VAL A 204 2.93 -15.35 3.25
N ASP A 205 3.39 -15.79 4.41
CA ASP A 205 2.63 -15.76 5.65
C ASP A 205 2.39 -14.32 6.10
N TYR A 206 3.43 -13.47 6.04
CA TYR A 206 3.32 -12.05 6.34
C TYR A 206 2.36 -11.33 5.37
N HIS A 207 2.44 -11.62 4.06
CA HIS A 207 1.55 -11.01 3.08
C HIS A 207 0.09 -11.40 3.35
N ALA A 208 -0.18 -12.69 3.57
CA ALA A 208 -1.52 -13.22 3.79
C ALA A 208 -2.14 -12.71 5.10
N GLN A 209 -1.36 -12.63 6.17
CA GLN A 209 -1.91 -12.40 7.52
C GLN A 209 -1.84 -10.94 7.94
N ILE A 210 -0.87 -10.20 7.42
CA ILE A 210 -0.62 -8.82 7.82
C ILE A 210 -0.92 -7.88 6.67
N MET A 211 -0.24 -8.02 5.53
CA MET A 211 -0.38 -7.02 4.46
C MET A 211 -1.79 -6.98 3.86
N ALA A 212 -2.29 -8.09 3.30
CA ALA A 212 -3.57 -8.08 2.60
C ALA A 212 -4.75 -7.62 3.50
N PRO A 213 -4.91 -8.15 4.74
CA PRO A 213 -5.99 -7.70 5.63
C PRO A 213 -5.86 -6.23 6.03
N ASN A 214 -4.66 -5.72 6.25
CA ASN A 214 -4.48 -4.31 6.64
C ASN A 214 -4.85 -3.33 5.53
N HIS A 215 -4.75 -3.73 4.27
CA HIS A 215 -5.06 -2.87 3.14
C HIS A 215 -6.53 -2.94 2.72
N ALA A 216 -7.18 -4.09 2.88
CA ALA A 216 -8.55 -4.30 2.40
C ALA A 216 -9.55 -3.19 2.82
N PRO A 217 -9.51 -2.62 4.05
CA PRO A 217 -10.41 -1.54 4.46
C PRO A 217 -10.27 -0.29 3.60
N ILE A 218 -9.05 0.18 3.33
CA ILE A 218 -8.85 1.42 2.57
C ILE A 218 -9.33 1.27 1.12
N TYR A 219 -9.10 0.09 0.52
CA TYR A 219 -9.59 -0.24 -0.81
C TYR A 219 -11.13 -0.32 -0.86
N LYS A 220 -11.78 -0.80 0.21
CA LYS A 220 -13.24 -0.78 0.33
C LYS A 220 -13.78 0.66 0.40
N ILE A 221 -13.20 1.49 1.28
CA ILE A 221 -13.65 2.87 1.52
C ILE A 221 -13.49 3.73 0.27
N PHE A 222 -12.33 3.67 -0.38
CA PHE A 222 -12.07 4.44 -1.61
C PHE A 222 -12.66 3.80 -2.86
N ASP A 223 -13.27 2.62 -2.75
CA ASP A 223 -13.77 1.79 -3.86
C ASP A 223 -12.75 1.63 -4.99
N VAL A 224 -11.50 1.40 -4.57
CA VAL A 224 -10.35 1.16 -5.43
C VAL A 224 -10.10 -0.34 -5.48
N THR A 225 -9.84 -0.90 -6.66
CA THR A 225 -9.58 -2.33 -6.83
C THR A 225 -8.38 -2.76 -5.96
N ASN A 226 -8.60 -3.72 -5.06
CA ASN A 226 -7.55 -4.20 -4.15
C ASN A 226 -6.55 -5.08 -4.92
N VAL A 227 -5.27 -4.71 -4.91
CA VAL A 227 -4.19 -5.43 -5.60
C VAL A 227 -3.37 -6.35 -4.69
N TYR A 228 -3.64 -6.35 -3.38
CA TYR A 228 -2.99 -7.22 -2.39
C TYR A 228 -3.67 -8.58 -2.21
N THR A 229 -4.62 -8.91 -3.08
CA THR A 229 -5.53 -10.06 -3.04
C THR A 229 -4.86 -11.37 -3.53
N SER A 230 -5.65 -12.36 -4.00
CA SER A 230 -5.13 -13.60 -4.58
C SER A 230 -4.18 -13.37 -5.76
N TYR A 231 -4.33 -12.24 -6.45
CA TYR A 231 -3.47 -11.86 -7.58
C TYR A 231 -1.98 -11.85 -7.23
N TYR A 232 -1.62 -11.37 -6.04
CA TYR A 232 -0.21 -11.37 -5.62
C TYR A 232 0.37 -12.80 -5.51
N PHE A 233 -0.42 -13.75 -5.02
CA PHE A 233 0.02 -15.15 -4.93
C PHE A 233 0.06 -15.84 -6.30
N GLU A 234 -0.83 -15.47 -7.21
CA GLU A 234 -0.75 -15.89 -8.61
C GLU A 234 0.55 -15.41 -9.25
N LEU A 235 0.96 -14.16 -8.99
CA LEU A 235 2.26 -13.64 -9.44
C LEU A 235 3.43 -14.40 -8.79
N LEU A 236 3.39 -14.64 -7.47
CA LEU A 236 4.43 -15.42 -6.78
C LEU A 236 4.56 -16.86 -7.27
N SER A 237 3.50 -17.44 -7.85
CA SER A 237 3.58 -18.76 -8.47
C SER A 237 4.50 -18.80 -9.70
N HIS A 238 4.83 -17.63 -10.24
CA HIS A 238 5.60 -17.50 -11.47
C HIS A 238 7.10 -17.27 -11.19
N PRO A 239 8.03 -18.06 -11.76
CA PRO A 239 9.46 -17.99 -11.45
C PRO A 239 10.12 -16.65 -11.80
N ASP A 240 9.61 -15.96 -12.81
CA ASP A 240 10.13 -14.64 -13.23
C ASP A 240 9.68 -13.48 -12.31
N PHE A 241 8.74 -13.72 -11.39
CA PHE A 241 8.27 -12.74 -10.40
C PHE A 241 8.56 -13.15 -8.96
N LEU A 242 8.63 -14.45 -8.65
CA LEU A 242 8.84 -14.98 -7.30
C LEU A 242 9.91 -14.20 -6.52
N TYR A 243 11.08 -13.98 -7.12
CA TYR A 243 12.18 -13.32 -6.43
C TYR A 243 11.95 -11.81 -6.18
N THR A 244 11.33 -11.07 -7.10
CA THR A 244 11.01 -9.65 -6.87
C THR A 244 9.91 -9.50 -5.84
N GLY A 245 8.89 -10.35 -5.90
CA GLY A 245 7.84 -10.41 -4.89
C GLY A 245 8.42 -10.68 -3.50
N VAL A 246 9.22 -11.74 -3.36
CA VAL A 246 9.87 -12.08 -2.08
C VAL A 246 10.77 -10.95 -1.57
N ALA A 247 11.61 -10.37 -2.43
CA ALA A 247 12.48 -9.25 -2.04
C ALA A 247 11.67 -8.04 -1.53
N SER A 248 10.56 -7.70 -2.20
CA SER A 248 9.74 -6.54 -1.85
C SER A 248 9.10 -6.67 -0.46
N VAL A 249 8.52 -7.83 -0.14
CA VAL A 249 7.89 -8.06 1.17
C VAL A 249 8.95 -8.24 2.25
N GLN A 250 10.06 -8.93 1.94
CA GLN A 250 11.16 -9.08 2.88
C GLN A 250 11.78 -7.72 3.26
N ALA A 251 11.88 -6.77 2.32
CA ALA A 251 12.36 -5.41 2.61
C ALA A 251 11.43 -4.68 3.61
N VAL A 252 10.11 -4.88 3.50
CA VAL A 252 9.14 -4.35 4.48
C VAL A 252 9.33 -5.00 5.85
N ILE A 253 9.49 -6.33 5.89
CA ILE A 253 9.74 -7.06 7.14
C ILE A 253 11.04 -6.58 7.80
N ASP A 254 12.10 -6.40 7.01
CA ASP A 254 13.39 -5.89 7.49
C ASP A 254 13.26 -4.49 8.07
N HIS A 255 12.55 -3.57 7.38
CA HIS A 255 12.32 -2.21 7.85
C HIS A 255 11.59 -2.18 9.20
N LEU A 256 10.60 -3.05 9.38
CA LEU A 256 9.85 -3.14 10.63
C LEU A 256 10.67 -3.75 11.77
N ARG A 257 11.48 -4.78 11.48
CA ARG A 257 12.28 -5.47 12.51
C ARG A 257 13.55 -4.71 12.88
N ARG A 258 14.14 -4.01 11.93
CA ARG A 258 15.47 -3.41 12.04
C ARG A 258 15.47 -2.01 11.41
N PRO A 259 14.67 -1.07 11.95
CA PRO A 259 14.59 0.28 11.39
C PRO A 259 15.97 0.94 11.37
N GLY A 260 16.29 1.60 10.26
CA GLY A 260 17.58 2.26 10.06
C GLY A 260 18.74 1.34 9.65
N GLN A 261 18.55 0.02 9.61
CA GLN A 261 19.54 -0.88 9.02
C GLN A 261 19.34 -0.95 7.49
N GLY A 262 20.46 -1.13 6.77
CA GLY A 262 20.44 -1.38 5.33
C GLY A 262 19.73 -2.69 4.96
N PRO A 263 19.57 -2.97 3.66
CA PRO A 263 18.89 -4.18 3.19
C PRO A 263 19.56 -5.45 3.71
N SER A 264 18.76 -6.48 4.04
CA SER A 264 19.34 -7.79 4.35
C SER A 264 20.03 -8.40 3.14
N GLN A 265 20.98 -9.30 3.41
CA GLN A 265 21.57 -10.15 2.39
C GLN A 265 20.50 -10.96 1.63
N THR A 266 19.40 -11.34 2.29
CA THR A 266 18.26 -12.03 1.67
C THR A 266 17.59 -11.17 0.61
N VAL A 267 17.30 -9.90 0.92
CA VAL A 267 16.72 -8.95 -0.06
C VAL A 267 17.66 -8.78 -1.26
N LEU A 268 18.94 -8.52 -1.02
CA LEU A 268 19.92 -8.33 -2.09
C LEU A 268 20.08 -9.57 -2.97
N ARG A 269 20.12 -10.76 -2.37
CA ARG A 269 20.19 -12.04 -3.10
C ARG A 269 18.99 -12.21 -4.02
N HIS A 270 17.77 -11.96 -3.53
CA HIS A 270 16.57 -12.08 -4.35
C HIS A 270 16.48 -11.02 -5.45
N ILE A 271 16.95 -9.78 -5.20
CA ILE A 271 17.09 -8.77 -6.26
C ILE A 271 18.05 -9.27 -7.35
N GLY A 272 19.20 -9.83 -6.98
CA GLY A 272 20.16 -10.41 -7.92
C GLY A 272 19.56 -11.53 -8.77
N SER A 273 18.85 -12.48 -8.14
CA SER A 273 18.14 -13.57 -8.83
C SER A 273 17.04 -13.04 -9.76
N ALA A 274 16.27 -12.05 -9.32
CA ALA A 274 15.25 -11.40 -10.13
C ALA A 274 15.84 -10.74 -11.38
N MET A 275 16.93 -9.98 -11.24
CA MET A 275 17.61 -9.33 -12.35
C MET A 275 18.18 -10.35 -13.34
N LYS A 276 18.76 -11.46 -12.86
CA LYS A 276 19.22 -12.57 -13.70
C LYS A 276 18.06 -13.16 -14.51
N ASN A 277 16.94 -13.49 -13.86
CA ASN A 277 15.76 -14.07 -14.53
C ASN A 277 15.13 -13.10 -15.54
N LEU A 278 15.06 -11.82 -15.20
CA LEU A 278 14.53 -10.79 -16.09
C LEU A 278 15.37 -10.66 -17.37
N ARG A 279 16.72 -10.68 -17.26
CA ARG A 279 17.60 -10.66 -18.44
C ARG A 279 17.38 -11.86 -19.35
N LEU A 280 17.38 -13.07 -18.79
CA LEU A 280 17.13 -14.31 -19.55
C LEU A 280 15.75 -14.29 -20.24
N ARG A 281 14.74 -13.73 -19.57
CA ARG A 281 13.41 -13.56 -20.12
C ARG A 281 13.38 -12.58 -21.28
N LEU A 282 14.02 -11.42 -21.15
CA LEU A 282 14.10 -10.41 -22.21
C LEU A 282 14.86 -10.95 -23.43
N GLU A 283 15.97 -11.65 -23.23
CA GLU A 283 16.72 -12.32 -24.31
C GLU A 283 15.88 -13.37 -25.06
N ARG A 284 15.05 -14.12 -24.33
CA ARG A 284 14.10 -15.06 -24.94
C ARG A 284 13.06 -14.33 -25.81
N LEU A 285 12.42 -13.29 -25.28
CA LEU A 285 11.42 -12.50 -26.01
C LEU A 285 12.02 -11.86 -27.28
N GLN A 286 13.26 -11.38 -27.20
CA GLN A 286 14.00 -10.85 -28.36
C GLN A 286 14.32 -11.93 -29.41
N ARG A 287 14.61 -13.18 -29.00
CA ARG A 287 14.80 -14.30 -29.93
C ARG A 287 13.50 -14.69 -30.61
N GLU A 288 12.43 -14.86 -29.84
CA GLU A 288 11.10 -15.22 -30.37
C GLU A 288 10.61 -14.20 -31.41
N GLN A 289 10.87 -12.91 -31.20
CA GLN A 289 10.52 -11.87 -32.19
C GLN A 289 11.36 -11.94 -33.45
N ARG A 290 12.68 -12.15 -33.33
CA ARG A 290 13.53 -12.34 -34.51
C ARG A 290 13.05 -13.51 -35.34
N GLU A 291 12.63 -14.60 -34.70
CA GLU A 291 12.06 -15.76 -35.39
C GLU A 291 10.73 -15.44 -36.08
N ILE A 292 9.82 -14.71 -35.42
CA ILE A 292 8.54 -14.28 -36.02
C ILE A 292 8.79 -13.38 -37.23
N GLN A 293 9.72 -12.42 -37.11
CA GLN A 293 10.08 -11.52 -38.20
C GLN A 293 10.63 -12.31 -39.40
N ILE A 294 11.58 -13.22 -39.18
CA ILE A 294 12.13 -14.09 -40.24
C ILE A 294 11.03 -14.93 -40.90
N GLN A 295 10.09 -15.47 -40.13
CA GLN A 295 8.96 -16.23 -40.67
C GLN A 295 8.02 -15.36 -41.51
N SER A 296 7.76 -14.12 -41.08
CA SER A 296 6.96 -13.14 -41.81
C SER A 296 7.62 -12.79 -43.15
N ASP A 297 8.93 -12.50 -43.13
CA ASP A 297 9.70 -12.14 -44.32
C ASP A 297 9.79 -13.29 -45.33
N ASN A 298 9.95 -14.53 -44.84
CA ASN A 298 9.92 -15.73 -45.68
C ASN A 298 8.55 -15.96 -46.34
N ARG A 299 7.45 -15.72 -45.60
CA ARG A 299 6.08 -15.82 -46.16
C ARG A 299 5.82 -14.75 -47.21
N ASN A 300 6.25 -13.52 -46.97
CA ASN A 300 6.10 -12.42 -47.92
C ASN A 300 6.92 -12.68 -49.20
N SER A 301 8.12 -13.23 -49.05
CA SER A 301 8.98 -13.62 -50.18
C SER A 301 8.37 -14.76 -51.01
N ALA A 302 7.78 -15.76 -50.35
CA ALA A 302 7.09 -16.87 -51.02
C ALA A 302 5.78 -16.43 -51.72
N ALA A 303 5.05 -15.48 -51.13
CA ALA A 303 3.86 -14.92 -51.76
C ALA A 303 4.22 -14.12 -53.03
N ALA A 304 5.25 -13.27 -52.96
CA ALA A 304 5.72 -12.47 -54.08
C ALA A 304 6.17 -13.32 -55.27
N SER A 305 6.85 -14.45 -55.03
CA SER A 305 7.29 -15.36 -56.10
C SER A 305 6.12 -16.14 -56.74
N SER A 306 5.00 -16.32 -56.05
CA SER A 306 3.82 -17.02 -56.58
C SER A 306 2.94 -16.19 -57.54
N THR A 307 2.99 -14.86 -57.45
CA THR A 307 2.18 -13.93 -58.27
C THR A 307 2.78 -13.56 -59.64
N GLY A 308 3.93 -14.15 -60.01
CA GLY A 308 4.69 -13.77 -61.21
C GLY A 308 4.25 -14.41 -62.55
N ALA A 309 3.11 -15.09 -62.62
CA ALA A 309 2.70 -15.82 -63.83
C ALA A 309 1.22 -15.61 -64.19
N GLY A 310 0.90 -14.50 -64.86
CA GLY A 310 -0.37 -14.36 -65.60
C GLY A 310 -0.98 -12.96 -65.58
N ASN A 311 -1.14 -12.39 -66.77
CA ASN A 311 -1.90 -11.19 -67.15
C ASN A 311 -1.23 -9.82 -66.89
N GLU A 312 -0.35 -9.47 -67.84
CA GLU A 312 -0.24 -8.09 -68.33
C GLU A 312 -1.58 -7.72 -69.00
N GLU A 313 -2.38 -6.84 -68.39
CA GLU A 313 -3.13 -5.77 -69.08
C GLU A 313 -4.06 -5.03 -68.09
N GLY A 314 -3.71 -3.76 -67.79
CA GLY A 314 -4.65 -2.71 -67.43
C GLY A 314 -5.08 -2.58 -65.96
N GLY A 315 -4.42 -1.68 -65.20
CA GLY A 315 -4.98 -1.20 -63.93
C GLY A 315 -3.99 -0.49 -62.99
N GLU A 316 -3.65 0.76 -63.30
CA GLU A 316 -2.59 1.56 -62.66
C GLU A 316 -2.98 2.26 -61.33
N THR A 317 -4.05 1.86 -60.63
CA THR A 317 -4.66 2.75 -59.59
C THR A 317 -4.78 2.21 -58.15
N ALA A 318 -4.15 1.08 -57.78
CA ALA A 318 -4.35 0.50 -56.43
C ALA A 318 -3.08 0.08 -55.65
N ARG A 319 -1.93 0.74 -55.86
CA ARG A 319 -0.70 0.54 -55.05
C ARG A 319 -0.52 1.59 -53.94
N LEU A 320 -1.61 2.04 -53.33
CA LEU A 320 -1.56 2.94 -52.17
C LEU A 320 -1.70 2.16 -50.85
N ASN A 321 -0.64 2.24 -50.04
CA ASN A 321 -0.66 2.16 -48.57
C ASN A 321 -0.90 0.81 -47.87
N VAL A 322 -0.06 -0.18 -48.13
CA VAL A 322 0.32 -1.15 -47.08
C VAL A 322 1.69 -0.76 -46.54
N LYS A 323 1.78 0.44 -45.94
CA LYS A 323 2.79 0.71 -44.92
C LYS A 323 2.30 0.05 -43.64
N THR A 324 2.36 -1.28 -43.59
CA THR A 324 2.27 -2.03 -42.34
C THR A 324 3.37 -1.49 -41.45
N SER A 325 2.95 -0.83 -40.38
CA SER A 325 3.82 -0.12 -39.44
C SER A 325 4.91 -1.05 -38.93
N ALA A 326 6.16 -0.77 -39.29
CA ALA A 326 7.37 -1.44 -38.81
C ALA A 326 7.65 -1.26 -37.29
N ASN A 327 6.63 -0.89 -36.51
CA ASN A 327 6.62 -0.95 -35.07
C ASN A 327 5.95 -2.26 -34.62
N GLU A 328 6.44 -3.41 -35.12
CA GLU A 328 6.26 -4.67 -34.38
C GLU A 328 7.08 -4.58 -33.10
N THR A 329 6.45 -3.91 -32.14
CA THR A 329 6.96 -3.65 -30.81
C THR A 329 7.18 -4.98 -30.11
N LEU A 330 8.26 -5.05 -29.32
CA LEU A 330 8.57 -6.19 -28.50
C LEU A 330 7.28 -6.63 -27.78
N GLN A 331 6.79 -7.87 -27.97
CA GLN A 331 5.66 -8.41 -27.21
C GLN A 331 6.10 -8.59 -25.75
N VAL A 332 6.23 -7.46 -25.06
CA VAL A 332 6.31 -7.38 -23.61
C VAL A 332 4.97 -7.92 -23.11
N ASP A 333 5.01 -8.81 -22.13
CA ASP A 333 3.81 -9.20 -21.42
C ASP A 333 3.72 -8.48 -20.07
N ASP A 334 2.49 -8.44 -19.55
CA ASP A 334 2.15 -7.71 -18.33
C ASP A 334 3.00 -8.17 -17.14
N LEU A 335 3.33 -9.46 -17.08
CA LEU A 335 4.19 -10.02 -16.05
C LEU A 335 5.58 -9.37 -16.05
N THR A 336 6.19 -9.16 -17.22
CA THR A 336 7.51 -8.51 -17.31
C THR A 336 7.44 -7.09 -16.73
N ILE A 337 6.39 -6.34 -17.06
CA ILE A 337 6.15 -4.98 -16.54
C ILE A 337 5.98 -5.02 -15.02
N ILE A 338 5.20 -5.96 -14.50
CA ILE A 338 4.97 -6.13 -13.06
C ILE A 338 6.26 -6.55 -12.33
N THR A 339 7.12 -7.39 -12.94
CA THR A 339 8.43 -7.72 -12.36
C THR A 339 9.31 -6.47 -12.24
N VAL A 340 9.38 -5.62 -13.28
CA VAL A 340 10.16 -4.37 -13.24
C VAL A 340 9.55 -3.35 -12.27
N LEU A 341 8.22 -3.30 -12.17
CA LEU A 341 7.52 -2.51 -11.15
C LEU A 341 7.97 -2.90 -9.74
N PHE A 342 7.99 -4.19 -9.42
CA PHE A 342 8.40 -4.63 -8.08
C PHE A 342 9.91 -4.49 -7.83
N LEU A 343 10.74 -4.48 -8.87
CA LEU A 343 12.14 -4.04 -8.77
C LEU A 343 12.21 -2.56 -8.36
N ALA A 344 11.44 -1.68 -8.99
CA ALA A 344 11.37 -0.27 -8.60
C ALA A 344 10.85 -0.07 -7.17
N VAL A 345 9.90 -0.90 -6.73
CA VAL A 345 9.37 -0.88 -5.36
C VAL A 345 10.45 -1.26 -4.35
N VAL A 346 11.16 -2.38 -4.58
CA VAL A 346 12.16 -2.85 -3.62
C VAL A 346 13.39 -1.94 -3.59
N THR A 347 13.85 -1.40 -4.72
CA THR A 347 14.97 -0.45 -4.74
C THR A 347 14.61 0.82 -3.98
N ARG A 348 13.38 1.34 -4.13
CA ARG A 348 12.89 2.43 -3.29
C ARG A 348 12.85 2.07 -1.80
N ALA A 349 12.36 0.87 -1.46
CA ALA A 349 12.24 0.43 -0.07
C ALA A 349 13.60 0.32 0.65
N ILE A 350 14.67 0.00 -0.09
CA ILE A 350 16.04 -0.07 0.44
C ILE A 350 16.83 1.23 0.26
N ASN A 351 16.14 2.32 -0.13
CA ASN A 351 16.72 3.65 -0.37
C ASN A 351 17.74 3.73 -1.52
N ASP A 352 17.66 2.83 -2.50
CA ASP A 352 18.42 2.89 -3.77
C ASP A 352 17.62 3.68 -4.83
N MET A 353 17.63 5.01 -4.65
CA MET A 353 16.90 5.95 -5.51
C MET A 353 17.39 5.97 -6.98
N PRO A 354 18.70 5.88 -7.28
CA PRO A 354 19.16 5.79 -8.67
C PRO A 354 18.57 4.59 -9.42
N SER A 355 18.60 3.39 -8.83
CA SER A 355 18.01 2.20 -9.46
C SER A 355 16.49 2.30 -9.57
N HIS A 356 15.82 2.90 -8.57
CA HIS A 356 14.39 3.19 -8.64
C HIS A 356 14.02 4.02 -9.87
N GLU A 357 14.76 5.09 -10.16
CA GLU A 357 14.49 5.95 -11.33
C GLU A 357 14.82 5.25 -12.67
N VAL A 358 15.84 4.39 -12.70
CA VAL A 358 16.11 3.52 -13.87
C VAL A 358 14.93 2.58 -14.13
N HIS A 359 14.42 1.92 -13.10
CA HIS A 359 13.28 1.01 -13.24
C HIS A 359 11.99 1.76 -13.62
N LYS A 360 11.72 2.94 -13.06
CA LYS A 360 10.59 3.79 -13.47
C LYS A 360 10.61 4.14 -14.95
N ARG A 361 11.75 4.60 -15.46
CA ARG A 361 11.91 4.87 -16.90
C ARG A 361 11.73 3.61 -17.74
N SER A 362 12.26 2.48 -17.27
CA SER A 362 12.09 1.17 -17.94
C SER A 362 10.62 0.76 -18.04
N ILE A 363 9.84 0.99 -16.97
CA ILE A 363 8.39 0.70 -16.96
C ILE A 363 7.67 1.53 -18.02
N ALA A 364 7.95 2.83 -18.12
CA ALA A 364 7.33 3.70 -19.13
C ALA A 364 7.63 3.20 -20.56
N THR A 365 8.89 2.83 -20.83
CA THR A 365 9.29 2.25 -22.12
C THR A 365 8.58 0.92 -22.40
N LEU A 366 8.50 0.03 -21.42
CA LEU A 366 7.84 -1.28 -21.57
C LEU A 366 6.33 -1.16 -21.79
N VAL A 367 5.66 -0.22 -21.10
CA VAL A 367 4.24 0.07 -21.29
C VAL A 367 3.99 0.70 -22.66
N SER A 368 4.84 1.62 -23.10
CA SER A 368 4.77 2.17 -24.46
C SER A 368 4.94 1.07 -25.52
N ALA A 369 5.92 0.18 -25.34
CA ALA A 369 6.11 -0.99 -26.20
C ALA A 369 4.92 -1.95 -26.19
N ARG A 370 4.19 -2.05 -25.07
CA ARG A 370 2.93 -2.82 -24.98
C ARG A 370 1.78 -2.17 -25.77
N GLY A 371 1.92 -0.93 -26.21
CA GLY A 371 0.86 -0.14 -26.85
C GLY A 371 0.04 0.71 -25.87
N GLY A 372 0.61 1.05 -24.71
CA GLY A 372 -0.01 1.92 -23.70
C GLY A 372 -0.68 1.17 -22.55
N LEU A 373 -1.13 1.92 -21.53
CA LEU A 373 -1.74 1.37 -20.31
C LEU A 373 -3.04 0.59 -20.59
N ASP A 374 -3.80 0.95 -21.62
CA ASP A 374 -5.03 0.27 -22.02
C ASP A 374 -4.78 -1.16 -22.53
N ARG A 375 -3.53 -1.51 -22.86
CA ARG A 375 -3.13 -2.86 -23.30
C ARG A 375 -2.72 -3.79 -22.16
N LEU A 376 -2.67 -3.29 -20.92
CA LEU A 376 -2.44 -4.09 -19.72
C LEU A 376 -3.73 -4.78 -19.27
N VAL A 377 -4.12 -5.83 -19.99
CA VAL A 377 -5.36 -6.59 -19.79
C VAL A 377 -5.20 -7.78 -18.84
N GLY A 378 -3.98 -8.05 -18.37
CA GLY A 378 -3.64 -9.18 -17.52
C GLY A 378 -4.46 -9.23 -16.24
N HIS A 379 -5.04 -10.39 -15.98
CA HIS A 379 -5.89 -10.68 -14.81
C HIS A 379 -7.01 -9.65 -14.64
N ASP A 380 -7.82 -9.46 -15.67
CA ASP A 380 -8.98 -8.56 -15.67
C ASP A 380 -8.61 -7.09 -15.33
N GLY A 381 -7.46 -6.63 -15.82
CA GLY A 381 -6.95 -5.28 -15.61
C GLY A 381 -6.21 -5.06 -14.29
N LEU A 382 -5.98 -6.11 -13.49
CA LEU A 382 -5.23 -6.01 -12.23
C LEU A 382 -3.78 -5.57 -12.45
N ALA A 383 -3.15 -5.95 -13.57
CA ALA A 383 -1.82 -5.47 -13.91
C ALA A 383 -1.78 -3.93 -14.02
N ARG A 384 -2.74 -3.34 -14.73
CA ARG A 384 -2.92 -1.87 -14.79
C ARG A 384 -3.16 -1.29 -13.41
N CYS A 385 -4.10 -1.85 -12.65
CA CYS A 385 -4.44 -1.36 -11.30
C CYS A 385 -3.20 -1.34 -10.39
N THR A 386 -2.43 -2.43 -10.36
CA THR A 386 -1.20 -2.52 -9.55
C THR A 386 -0.20 -1.45 -9.97
N LEU A 387 0.08 -1.33 -11.27
CA LEU A 387 1.00 -0.31 -11.77
C LEU A 387 0.55 1.10 -11.37
N MET A 388 -0.69 1.45 -11.66
CA MET A 388 -1.20 2.80 -11.45
C MET A 388 -1.31 3.19 -9.98
N GLN A 389 -1.56 2.23 -9.09
CA GLN A 389 -1.57 2.49 -7.64
C GLN A 389 -0.19 2.82 -7.09
N TRP A 390 0.86 2.09 -7.47
CA TRP A 390 2.23 2.42 -7.06
C TRP A 390 2.69 3.74 -7.67
N GLU A 391 2.41 3.92 -8.96
CA GLU A 391 2.76 5.12 -9.71
C GLU A 391 2.13 6.39 -9.11
N SER A 392 0.85 6.32 -8.71
CA SER A 392 0.13 7.45 -8.09
C SER A 392 0.87 8.03 -6.89
N PHE A 393 1.41 7.18 -6.01
CA PHE A 393 2.14 7.66 -4.83
C PHE A 393 3.57 8.06 -5.11
N TRP A 394 4.19 7.56 -6.19
CA TRP A 394 5.46 8.13 -6.65
C TRP A 394 5.23 9.54 -7.17
N ALA A 395 4.26 9.71 -8.06
CA ALA A 395 3.87 10.99 -8.63
C ALA A 395 3.42 11.99 -7.56
N LEU A 396 2.70 11.55 -6.52
CA LEU A 396 2.34 12.39 -5.38
C LEU A 396 3.57 12.95 -4.64
N ASN A 397 4.64 12.17 -4.53
CA ASN A 397 5.86 12.56 -3.83
C ASN A 397 6.80 13.41 -4.69
N THR A 398 6.84 13.17 -5.99
CA THR A 398 7.75 13.86 -6.93
C THR A 398 7.09 15.02 -7.66
N GLY A 399 5.77 15.14 -7.61
CA GLY A 399 5.00 16.06 -8.45
C GLY A 399 4.95 15.66 -9.92
N GLN A 400 5.48 14.48 -10.29
CA GLN A 400 5.63 14.06 -11.69
C GLN A 400 5.20 12.61 -11.90
N SER A 401 4.22 12.43 -12.79
CA SER A 401 3.76 11.12 -13.26
C SER A 401 4.65 10.61 -14.40
N ILE A 402 4.93 9.30 -14.43
CA ILE A 402 5.53 8.64 -15.60
C ILE A 402 4.50 8.38 -16.71
N PHE A 403 3.21 8.59 -16.43
CA PHE A 403 2.10 8.48 -17.39
C PHE A 403 1.19 9.73 -17.33
N PRO A 404 1.70 10.94 -17.63
CA PRO A 404 0.94 12.18 -17.47
C PRO A 404 -0.35 12.17 -18.30
N ASP A 405 -0.31 11.65 -19.53
CA ASP A 405 -1.45 11.62 -20.45
C ASP A 405 -2.58 10.67 -20.00
N SER A 406 -2.27 9.74 -19.09
CA SER A 406 -3.25 8.80 -18.54
C SER A 406 -3.83 9.25 -17.21
N ARG A 407 -3.39 10.40 -16.69
CA ARG A 407 -3.94 10.98 -15.46
C ARG A 407 -5.09 11.93 -15.80
N PRO A 408 -6.25 11.80 -15.15
CA PRO A 408 -7.32 12.76 -15.34
C PRO A 408 -6.83 14.13 -14.89
N ALA A 409 -7.07 15.15 -15.72
CA ALA A 409 -6.81 16.53 -15.32
C ALA A 409 -7.66 16.85 -14.07
N TYR A 410 -7.08 17.54 -13.10
CA TYR A 410 -7.82 18.01 -11.95
C TYR A 410 -8.85 19.06 -12.39
N ALA A 411 -10.12 18.65 -12.43
CA ALA A 411 -11.26 19.46 -12.81
C ALA A 411 -12.37 19.25 -11.76
N PRO A 412 -12.24 19.84 -10.56
CA PRO A 412 -13.15 19.60 -9.46
C PRO A 412 -14.56 20.06 -9.82
N ILE A 413 -15.56 19.22 -9.51
CA ILE A 413 -16.97 19.55 -9.68
C ILE A 413 -17.54 19.77 -8.28
N TYR A 414 -18.02 20.99 -8.01
CA TYR A 414 -18.61 21.33 -6.73
C TYR A 414 -20.14 21.20 -6.76
N PRO A 415 -20.80 20.97 -5.60
CA PRO A 415 -22.26 20.97 -5.51
C PRO A 415 -22.86 22.29 -6.00
N LEU A 416 -23.95 22.24 -6.75
CA LEU A 416 -24.71 23.43 -7.12
C LEU A 416 -25.59 23.92 -5.95
N ASN A 417 -25.94 25.21 -5.94
CA ASN A 417 -26.96 25.76 -5.03
C ASN A 417 -28.30 25.92 -5.76
N PRO A 418 -29.42 25.37 -5.23
CA PRO A 418 -29.52 24.57 -4.01
C PRO A 418 -28.94 23.15 -4.18
N ILE A 419 -28.42 22.58 -3.09
CA ILE A 419 -27.82 21.23 -3.09
C ILE A 419 -28.90 20.18 -3.39
N PRO A 420 -28.69 19.27 -4.36
CA PRO A 420 -29.64 18.22 -4.68
C PRO A 420 -29.97 17.30 -3.48
N SER A 421 -31.23 16.92 -3.32
CA SER A 421 -31.71 16.11 -2.18
C SER A 421 -30.91 14.83 -1.90
N PRO A 422 -30.50 14.01 -2.90
CA PRO A 422 -29.67 12.84 -2.64
C PRO A 422 -28.29 13.18 -2.04
N LEU A 423 -27.72 14.33 -2.42
CA LEU A 423 -26.44 14.79 -1.90
C LEU A 423 -26.59 15.36 -0.49
N VAL A 424 -27.70 16.03 -0.18
CA VAL A 424 -28.02 16.48 1.19
C VAL A 424 -28.04 15.31 2.17
N GLN A 425 -28.59 14.16 1.78
CA GLN A 425 -28.59 12.96 2.62
C GLN A 425 -27.17 12.48 2.91
N LYS A 426 -26.31 12.38 1.88
CA LYS A 426 -24.89 12.02 2.07
C LYS A 426 -24.17 13.02 2.98
N ILE A 427 -24.36 14.32 2.75
CA ILE A 427 -23.75 15.37 3.58
C ILE A 427 -24.20 15.24 5.04
N SER A 428 -25.48 14.95 5.30
CA SER A 428 -26.00 14.81 6.67
C SER A 428 -25.36 13.68 7.49
N LEU A 429 -24.74 12.69 6.83
CA LEU A 429 -24.00 11.61 7.48
C LEU A 429 -22.57 12.02 7.88
N LEU A 430 -22.04 13.10 7.31
CA LEU A 430 -20.67 13.53 7.58
C LEU A 430 -20.53 14.15 8.98
N PRO A 431 -19.34 14.13 9.58
CA PRO A 431 -19.04 14.96 10.74
C PRO A 431 -19.31 16.46 10.48
N LEU A 432 -19.77 17.18 11.50
CA LEU A 432 -20.25 18.57 11.40
C LEU A 432 -19.29 19.52 10.67
N GLY A 433 -17.99 19.39 10.89
CA GLY A 433 -16.96 20.20 10.23
C GLY A 433 -16.94 19.98 8.72
N PHE A 434 -17.05 18.74 8.26
CA PHE A 434 -17.15 18.44 6.82
C PHE A 434 -18.51 18.86 6.23
N GLN A 435 -19.60 18.80 7.01
CA GLN A 435 -20.89 19.31 6.56
C GLN A 435 -20.82 20.81 6.22
N ARG A 436 -20.20 21.60 7.11
CA ARG A 436 -20.03 23.05 6.91
C ARG A 436 -19.25 23.36 5.64
N LEU A 437 -18.10 22.72 5.46
CA LEU A 437 -17.28 22.85 4.24
C LEU A 437 -18.07 22.45 2.98
N ALA A 438 -18.89 21.40 3.04
CA ALA A 438 -19.74 20.97 1.92
C ALA A 438 -20.81 22.01 1.57
N HIS A 439 -21.50 22.57 2.57
CA HIS A 439 -22.51 23.61 2.39
C HIS A 439 -21.93 24.91 1.83
N ARG A 440 -20.65 25.17 2.10
CA ARG A 440 -19.86 26.27 1.55
C ARG A 440 -19.32 26.00 0.14
N GLN A 441 -19.64 24.85 -0.46
CA GLN A 441 -19.10 24.40 -1.75
C GLN A 441 -17.57 24.37 -1.77
N ARG A 442 -16.93 24.06 -0.64
CA ARG A 442 -15.47 23.95 -0.50
C ARG A 442 -14.94 22.54 -0.74
N LEU A 443 -15.85 21.59 -0.97
CA LEU A 443 -15.56 20.18 -1.23
C LEU A 443 -16.22 19.74 -2.53
N ALA A 444 -15.42 19.19 -3.44
CA ALA A 444 -15.84 18.61 -4.69
C ALA A 444 -16.62 17.31 -4.46
N LEU A 445 -17.40 16.91 -5.46
CA LEU A 445 -18.29 15.75 -5.39
C LEU A 445 -17.55 14.42 -5.16
N ASP A 446 -16.36 14.25 -5.74
CA ASP A 446 -15.53 13.05 -5.53
C ASP A 446 -14.97 12.98 -4.10
N VAL A 447 -14.54 14.12 -3.55
CA VAL A 447 -14.15 14.26 -2.14
C VAL A 447 -15.32 13.92 -1.22
N LEU A 448 -16.51 14.47 -1.47
CA LEU A 448 -17.72 14.17 -0.69
C LEU A 448 -18.10 12.69 -0.75
N ASP A 449 -17.94 12.05 -1.91
CA ASP A 449 -18.19 10.61 -2.07
C ASP A 449 -17.23 9.75 -1.22
N VAL A 450 -15.94 10.13 -1.10
CA VAL A 450 -15.01 9.46 -0.18
C VAL A 450 -15.33 9.71 1.28
N LEU A 451 -15.67 10.95 1.64
CA LEU A 451 -16.04 11.29 3.02
C LEU A 451 -17.31 10.53 3.45
N SER A 452 -18.31 10.41 2.57
CA SER A 452 -19.55 9.65 2.82
C SER A 452 -19.24 8.18 3.11
N ARG A 453 -18.43 7.53 2.25
CA ARG A 453 -18.03 6.13 2.44
C ARG A 453 -17.18 5.92 3.70
N THR A 454 -16.40 6.94 4.09
CA THR A 454 -15.63 6.90 5.34
C THR A 454 -16.56 6.97 6.56
N ALA A 455 -17.59 7.81 6.52
CA ALA A 455 -18.61 7.87 7.58
C ALA A 455 -19.40 6.56 7.69
N GLU A 456 -19.82 5.99 6.56
CA GLU A 456 -20.48 4.69 6.49
C GLU A 456 -19.60 3.57 7.07
N ALA A 457 -18.31 3.56 6.72
CA ALA A 457 -17.34 2.62 7.27
C ALA A 457 -17.15 2.78 8.78
N GLN A 458 -17.16 4.01 9.31
CA GLN A 458 -17.11 4.24 10.75
C GLN A 458 -18.32 3.60 11.45
N ILE A 459 -19.53 3.82 10.93
CA ILE A 459 -20.75 3.21 11.47
C ILE A 459 -20.67 1.68 11.42
N GLU A 460 -20.26 1.10 10.28
CA GLU A 460 -20.11 -0.34 10.12
C GLU A 460 -19.07 -0.92 11.10
N HIS A 461 -17.93 -0.24 11.26
CA HIS A 461 -16.87 -0.62 12.18
C HIS A 461 -17.35 -0.57 13.64
N ASP A 462 -18.10 0.45 14.04
CA ASP A 462 -18.59 0.57 15.41
C ASP A 462 -19.63 -0.50 15.74
N LEU A 463 -20.40 -0.95 14.75
CA LEU A 463 -21.38 -2.04 14.89
C LEU A 463 -20.75 -3.44 14.88
N HIS A 464 -19.70 -3.66 14.08
CA HIS A 464 -19.19 -5.01 13.80
C HIS A 464 -17.74 -5.25 14.22
N GLY A 465 -17.00 -4.21 14.61
CA GLY A 465 -15.58 -4.25 14.92
C GLY A 465 -14.65 -4.39 13.71
N THR A 466 -15.21 -4.50 12.50
CA THR A 466 -14.50 -4.56 11.22
C THR A 466 -15.43 -4.10 10.11
N ILE A 467 -14.86 -3.59 9.01
CA ILE A 467 -15.58 -3.27 7.77
C ILE A 467 -15.25 -4.24 6.64
N VAL A 468 -14.37 -5.21 6.88
CA VAL A 468 -13.94 -6.19 5.89
C VAL A 468 -14.28 -7.57 6.39
N GLU A 469 -14.98 -8.35 5.57
CA GLU A 469 -15.13 -9.78 5.80
C GLU A 469 -13.85 -10.52 5.39
N ASP A 470 -13.52 -11.61 6.10
CA ASP A 470 -12.41 -12.51 5.72
C ASP A 470 -12.48 -12.96 4.27
N SER A 471 -13.70 -13.07 3.73
CA SER A 471 -13.93 -13.51 2.36
C SER A 471 -13.54 -12.46 1.33
N ASP A 472 -13.52 -11.17 1.70
CA ASP A 472 -13.19 -10.05 0.82
C ASP A 472 -11.69 -9.78 0.70
N VAL A 473 -10.89 -10.17 1.70
CA VAL A 473 -9.43 -9.90 1.74
C VAL A 473 -8.71 -10.42 0.50
N PHE A 474 -9.07 -11.63 0.04
CA PHE A 474 -8.40 -12.29 -1.09
C PHE A 474 -9.24 -12.34 -2.36
N ARG A 475 -10.40 -11.68 -2.38
CA ARG A 475 -11.25 -11.63 -3.59
C ARG A 475 -10.76 -10.58 -4.56
N ASN A 476 -10.46 -11.02 -5.77
CA ASN A 476 -10.26 -10.15 -6.93
C ASN A 476 -11.63 -9.66 -7.42
N LYS A 477 -12.22 -8.69 -6.71
CA LYS A 477 -13.44 -8.01 -7.18
C LYS A 477 -13.03 -6.67 -7.80
N PRO A 478 -13.20 -6.48 -9.11
CA PRO A 478 -13.07 -5.17 -9.72
C PRO A 478 -13.99 -4.19 -9.00
N ARG A 479 -13.45 -3.01 -8.69
CA ARG A 479 -14.19 -1.91 -8.08
C ARG A 479 -14.30 -0.76 -9.07
N ARG A 480 -14.99 0.32 -8.68
CA ARG A 480 -15.25 1.45 -9.57
C ARG A 480 -13.97 2.10 -10.08
N PHE A 481 -12.92 2.13 -9.26
CA PHE A 481 -11.68 2.83 -9.58
C PHE A 481 -10.47 1.88 -9.63
N SER A 482 -9.53 2.18 -10.51
CA SER A 482 -8.29 1.42 -10.69
C SER A 482 -7.23 1.82 -9.67
N ASP A 483 -7.23 3.09 -9.24
CA ASP A 483 -6.33 3.64 -8.23
C ASP A 483 -6.99 4.76 -7.40
N PHE A 484 -6.24 5.27 -6.41
CA PHE A 484 -6.72 6.32 -5.50
C PHE A 484 -6.87 7.69 -6.17
N TRP A 485 -6.11 7.96 -7.24
CA TRP A 485 -6.18 9.22 -7.97
C TRP A 485 -7.48 9.30 -8.79
N GLU A 486 -7.89 8.19 -9.42
CA GLU A 486 -9.19 8.08 -10.08
C GLU A 486 -10.36 8.21 -9.08
N ALA A 487 -10.18 7.70 -7.85
CA ALA A 487 -11.19 7.81 -6.80
C ALA A 487 -11.31 9.24 -6.22
N CYS A 488 -10.22 10.00 -6.20
CA CYS A 488 -10.14 11.39 -5.74
C CYS A 488 -9.19 12.20 -6.61
N THR A 489 -9.74 12.98 -7.55
CA THR A 489 -8.93 13.73 -8.52
C THR A 489 -8.08 14.82 -7.86
N CYS A 490 -8.45 15.29 -6.67
CA CYS A 490 -7.67 16.26 -5.90
C CYS A 490 -6.28 15.75 -5.48
N LEU A 491 -6.03 14.43 -5.48
CA LEU A 491 -4.68 13.88 -5.27
C LEU A 491 -3.71 14.30 -6.39
N GLY A 492 -4.26 14.53 -7.59
CA GLY A 492 -3.54 15.07 -8.74
C GLY A 492 -3.59 16.58 -8.89
N ALA A 493 -4.23 17.29 -7.97
CA ALA A 493 -4.23 18.74 -8.01
C ALA A 493 -2.78 19.26 -7.92
N PRO A 494 -2.49 20.39 -8.60
CA PRO A 494 -1.23 21.10 -8.40
C PRO A 494 -0.92 21.27 -6.91
N ASP A 495 0.35 21.17 -6.57
CA ASP A 495 0.79 21.28 -5.19
C ASP A 495 0.48 22.63 -4.57
N GLU A 496 0.36 23.65 -5.40
CA GLU A 496 -0.01 25.00 -5.01
C GLU A 496 -1.13 25.49 -5.91
N VAL A 497 -2.17 26.03 -5.29
CA VAL A 497 -3.27 26.72 -5.95
C VAL A 497 -3.12 28.20 -5.63
N ARG A 498 -3.28 29.04 -6.64
CA ARG A 498 -3.26 30.48 -6.43
C ARG A 498 -4.60 30.91 -5.82
N VAL A 499 -4.57 31.38 -4.59
CA VAL A 499 -5.71 31.92 -3.84
C VAL A 499 -5.34 33.34 -3.48
N ASP A 500 -6.07 34.34 -3.97
CA ASP A 500 -5.84 35.76 -3.64
C ASP A 500 -4.39 36.24 -3.87
N GLY A 501 -3.74 35.66 -4.87
CA GLY A 501 -2.36 35.98 -5.23
C GLY A 501 -1.29 35.21 -4.45
N THR A 502 -1.64 34.53 -3.35
CA THR A 502 -0.75 33.63 -2.63
C THR A 502 -0.83 32.22 -3.20
N LEU A 503 0.30 31.51 -3.19
CA LEU A 503 0.36 30.10 -3.55
C LEU A 503 0.15 29.28 -2.30
N GLU A 504 -0.96 28.53 -2.23
CA GLU A 504 -1.33 27.72 -1.07
C GLU A 504 -1.53 26.26 -1.44
N PRO A 505 -1.14 25.30 -0.57
CA PRO A 505 -1.40 23.88 -0.80
C PRO A 505 -2.89 23.55 -0.88
N ASN A 506 -3.32 22.80 -1.90
CA ASN A 506 -4.74 22.48 -2.10
C ASN A 506 -5.38 21.82 -0.87
N LEU A 507 -6.40 22.46 -0.26
CA LEU A 507 -7.03 21.99 0.98
C LEU A 507 -7.68 20.60 0.83
N GLU A 508 -8.37 20.35 -0.28
CA GLU A 508 -9.03 19.05 -0.53
C GLU A 508 -8.02 17.91 -0.62
N LYS A 509 -6.87 18.17 -1.27
CA LYS A 509 -5.73 17.26 -1.30
C LYS A 509 -5.25 16.94 0.12
N LEU A 510 -5.06 17.95 0.98
CA LEU A 510 -4.67 17.74 2.37
C LEU A 510 -5.72 16.91 3.14
N ILE A 511 -7.01 17.21 2.97
CA ILE A 511 -8.11 16.45 3.59
C ILE A 511 -8.05 14.98 3.16
N ILE A 512 -7.96 14.68 1.86
CA ILE A 512 -7.96 13.30 1.38
C ILE A 512 -6.70 12.54 1.82
N LEU A 513 -5.53 13.19 1.85
CA LEU A 513 -4.32 12.58 2.40
C LEU A 513 -4.47 12.24 3.89
N ALA A 514 -5.13 13.12 4.66
CA ALA A 514 -5.42 12.85 6.07
C ALA A 514 -6.45 11.73 6.22
N VAL A 515 -7.50 11.70 5.40
CA VAL A 515 -8.48 10.60 5.39
C VAL A 515 -7.81 9.25 5.07
N LEU A 516 -6.87 9.20 4.11
CA LEU A 516 -6.10 8.00 3.81
C LEU A 516 -5.35 7.49 5.06
N LEU A 517 -4.66 8.37 5.78
CA LEU A 517 -3.96 8.03 7.02
C LEU A 517 -4.92 7.60 8.15
N TYR A 518 -6.00 8.37 8.36
CA TYR A 518 -7.02 8.09 9.36
C TYR A 518 -7.62 6.69 9.17
N CYS A 519 -7.98 6.35 7.93
CA CYS A 519 -8.54 5.05 7.60
C CYS A 519 -7.54 3.91 7.84
N LEU A 520 -6.26 4.11 7.50
CA LEU A 520 -5.18 3.14 7.76
C LEU A 520 -4.84 2.99 9.25
N HIS A 521 -5.19 3.97 10.09
CA HIS A 521 -5.04 3.86 11.55
C HIS A 521 -6.26 3.27 12.25
N THR A 522 -7.45 3.51 11.69
CA THR A 522 -8.73 3.21 12.34
C THR A 522 -9.24 1.83 11.96
N PHE A 523 -9.23 1.50 10.67
CA PHE A 523 -9.90 0.30 10.14
C PHE A 523 -8.94 -0.86 9.89
N SER A 524 -7.63 -0.60 9.81
CA SER A 524 -6.62 -1.64 9.62
C SER A 524 -6.34 -2.36 10.95
N PRO A 525 -6.36 -3.72 10.99
CA PRO A 525 -6.03 -4.49 12.20
C PRO A 525 -4.67 -4.13 12.79
N MET A 526 -3.71 -3.84 11.93
CA MET A 526 -2.40 -3.32 12.30
C MET A 526 -2.03 -2.14 11.39
N ARG A 527 -1.15 -1.29 11.91
CA ARG A 527 -0.62 -0.17 11.14
C ARG A 527 0.17 -0.68 9.94
N ALA A 528 -0.37 -0.42 8.76
CA ALA A 528 0.27 -0.80 7.51
C ALA A 528 1.29 0.26 7.10
N VAL A 529 2.56 -0.12 6.96
CA VAL A 529 3.57 0.74 6.32
C VAL A 529 3.54 0.47 4.83
N THR A 530 2.77 1.26 4.11
CA THR A 530 2.44 1.06 2.68
C THR A 530 2.93 2.23 1.84
N ALA A 531 2.89 2.11 0.52
CA ALA A 531 3.13 3.27 -0.36
C ALA A 531 2.10 4.37 -0.15
N VAL A 532 0.83 4.00 0.03
CA VAL A 532 -0.27 4.93 0.36
C VAL A 532 0.07 5.66 1.64
N TYR A 533 0.39 4.91 2.69
CA TYR A 533 0.71 5.44 4.01
C TYR A 533 1.90 6.40 3.97
N ASN A 534 3.02 5.96 3.39
CA ASN A 534 4.25 6.73 3.36
C ASN A 534 4.12 7.95 2.44
N GLY A 535 3.50 7.79 1.27
CA GLY A 535 3.25 8.88 0.34
C GLY A 535 2.37 9.96 0.97
N SER A 536 1.23 9.58 1.56
CA SER A 536 0.35 10.54 2.22
C SER A 536 1.01 11.24 3.40
N ARG A 537 1.73 10.50 4.24
CA ARG A 537 2.46 11.07 5.38
C ARG A 537 3.54 12.06 4.96
N LEU A 538 4.41 11.69 4.01
CA LEU A 538 5.49 12.56 3.55
C LEU A 538 4.94 13.82 2.88
N LYS A 539 3.93 13.65 2.02
CA LYS A 539 3.30 14.76 1.34
C LYS A 539 2.66 15.76 2.31
N LEU A 540 1.90 15.26 3.30
CA LEU A 540 1.32 16.12 4.34
C LEU A 540 2.36 16.79 5.23
N THR A 541 3.46 16.11 5.55
CA THR A 541 4.57 16.68 6.35
C THR A 541 5.18 17.89 5.66
N ASN A 542 5.28 17.86 4.33
CA ASN A 542 5.82 18.96 3.54
C ASN A 542 4.79 20.05 3.27
N ASP A 543 3.52 19.69 3.05
CA ASP A 543 2.52 20.64 2.56
C ASP A 543 1.73 21.31 3.69
N ALA A 544 1.37 20.60 4.77
CA ALA A 544 0.53 21.18 5.82
C ALA A 544 1.16 22.43 6.49
N PRO A 545 2.47 22.45 6.83
CA PRO A 545 3.13 23.64 7.37
C PRO A 545 3.18 24.84 6.41
N ARG A 546 3.14 24.60 5.09
CA ARG A 546 3.24 25.66 4.06
C ARG A 546 1.92 26.37 3.81
N ARG A 547 0.78 25.80 4.22
CA ARG A 547 -0.52 26.47 4.08
C ARG A 547 -0.59 27.64 5.06
N VAL A 548 -0.51 28.87 4.57
CA VAL A 548 -0.58 30.09 5.38
C VAL A 548 -2.02 30.29 5.88
N ARG A 549 -2.17 30.82 7.10
CA ARG A 549 -3.48 31.25 7.61
C ARG A 549 -3.96 32.45 6.81
N ARG A 550 -5.17 32.41 6.27
CA ARG A 550 -5.74 33.57 5.58
C ARG A 550 -5.90 34.73 6.56
N ASN A 551 -5.35 35.88 6.18
CA ASN A 551 -5.50 37.11 6.94
C ASN A 551 -6.67 37.90 6.37
N ALA A 552 -7.73 38.11 7.17
CA ALA A 552 -8.89 38.90 6.76
C ALA A 552 -8.54 40.32 6.23
N ALA A 553 -7.41 40.88 6.68
CA ALA A 553 -6.98 42.23 6.30
C ALA A 553 -6.31 42.35 4.91
N ALA A 554 -5.86 41.24 4.30
CA ALA A 554 -5.05 41.29 3.07
C ALA A 554 -5.87 41.37 1.76
N GLU A 555 -7.19 41.16 1.81
CA GLU A 555 -8.07 41.12 0.63
C GLU A 555 -8.52 42.50 0.13
N SER A 556 -8.05 43.61 0.73
CA SER A 556 -8.53 44.97 0.44
C SER A 556 -8.12 45.54 -0.93
N GLY A 557 -7.51 44.75 -1.82
CA GLY A 557 -7.05 45.19 -3.14
C GLY A 557 -8.11 45.10 -4.25
N SER A 558 -9.21 44.38 -4.02
CA SER A 558 -10.32 44.23 -4.98
C SER A 558 -11.47 45.16 -4.60
N PRO A 559 -12.21 45.73 -5.58
CA PRO A 559 -13.40 46.52 -5.28
C PRO A 559 -14.39 45.67 -4.45
N PRO A 560 -14.96 46.24 -3.37
CA PRO A 560 -15.66 45.48 -2.35
C PRO A 560 -16.93 44.86 -2.92
N ILE A 561 -16.89 43.56 -3.19
CA ILE A 561 -18.09 42.73 -3.13
C ILE A 561 -18.42 42.66 -1.64
N MET A 562 -19.54 43.24 -1.22
CA MET A 562 -19.99 43.33 0.18
C MET A 562 -20.30 41.94 0.77
N LYS A 563 -19.30 41.09 0.97
CA LYS A 563 -19.39 39.97 1.91
C LYS A 563 -19.29 40.56 3.32
N ASP A 564 -20.14 40.09 4.21
CA ASP A 564 -20.10 40.45 5.63
C ASP A 564 -18.78 39.92 6.24
N ASP A 565 -18.04 40.76 6.96
CA ASP A 565 -16.78 40.40 7.61
C ASP A 565 -16.96 39.16 8.52
N SER A 566 -18.15 38.99 9.10
CA SER A 566 -18.50 37.82 9.91
C SER A 566 -18.52 36.52 9.10
N GLU A 567 -18.88 36.57 7.82
CA GLU A 567 -18.95 35.39 6.96
C GLU A 567 -17.54 34.92 6.57
N VAL A 568 -16.66 35.87 6.23
CA VAL A 568 -15.25 35.60 5.89
C VAL A 568 -14.53 35.01 7.10
N GLN A 569 -14.71 35.59 8.29
CA GLN A 569 -14.09 35.07 9.51
C GLN A 569 -14.53 33.64 9.83
N MET A 570 -15.82 33.35 9.66
CA MET A 570 -16.35 31.99 9.86
C MET A 570 -15.75 30.98 8.87
N GLU A 571 -15.56 31.36 7.60
CA GLU A 571 -14.88 30.49 6.62
C GLU A 571 -13.42 30.21 7.01
N ILE A 572 -12.71 31.22 7.52
CA ILE A 572 -11.34 31.06 8.03
C ILE A 572 -11.32 30.11 9.22
N ASP A 573 -12.27 30.25 10.16
CA ASP A 573 -12.33 29.40 11.35
C ASP A 573 -12.68 27.94 11.03
N GLU A 574 -13.57 27.71 10.07
CA GLU A 574 -13.91 26.37 9.58
C GLU A 574 -12.72 25.70 8.89
N GLU A 575 -11.92 26.47 8.15
CA GLU A 575 -10.70 25.98 7.52
C GLU A 575 -9.60 25.65 8.54
N ASP A 576 -9.38 26.54 9.51
CA ASP A 576 -8.44 26.29 10.61
C ASP A 576 -8.84 25.06 11.43
N ASP A 577 -10.13 24.85 11.65
CA ASP A 577 -10.65 23.69 12.38
C ASP A 577 -10.31 22.36 11.66
N VAL A 578 -10.47 22.29 10.34
CA VAL A 578 -10.11 21.07 9.58
C VAL A 578 -8.60 20.88 9.49
N LEU A 579 -7.84 21.99 9.41
CA LEU A 579 -6.38 21.92 9.42
C LEU A 579 -5.88 21.37 10.75
N LEU A 580 -6.42 21.80 11.88
CA LEU A 580 -6.07 21.23 13.18
C LEU A 580 -6.30 19.72 13.21
N TRP A 581 -7.42 19.24 12.67
CA TRP A 581 -7.68 17.80 12.54
C TRP A 581 -6.66 17.09 11.64
N ILE A 582 -6.32 17.65 10.47
CA ILE A 582 -5.29 17.13 9.57
C ILE A 582 -3.95 16.99 10.29
N TYR A 583 -3.55 17.99 11.06
CA TYR A 583 -2.31 17.99 11.83
C TYR A 583 -2.28 16.86 12.87
N PHE A 584 -3.35 16.63 13.61
CA PHE A 584 -3.39 15.54 14.60
C PHE A 584 -3.35 14.16 13.94
N VAL A 585 -4.00 13.97 12.79
CA VAL A 585 -3.88 12.74 12.00
C VAL A 585 -2.44 12.55 11.51
N LEU A 586 -1.79 13.62 11.07
CA LEU A 586 -0.41 13.60 10.62
C LEU A 586 0.57 13.29 11.76
N VAL A 587 0.40 13.90 12.94
CA VAL A 587 1.18 13.59 14.15
C VAL A 587 1.03 12.13 14.53
N ASP A 588 -0.20 11.61 14.56
CA ASP A 588 -0.46 10.19 14.84
C ASP A 588 0.25 9.28 13.83
N SER A 589 0.45 9.76 12.59
CA SER A 589 1.15 9.02 11.55
C SER A 589 2.68 8.94 11.75
N TRP A 590 3.24 9.77 12.64
CA TRP A 590 4.65 9.81 13.04
C TRP A 590 4.92 9.17 14.41
N ARG A 591 4.00 8.38 14.95
CA ARG A 591 4.30 7.54 16.12
C ARG A 591 5.23 6.37 15.76
N ALA A 592 5.99 5.85 16.71
CA ALA A 592 6.74 4.61 16.58
C ALA A 592 5.87 3.40 17.01
N ALA A 593 6.44 2.19 17.02
CA ALA A 593 5.70 0.97 17.38
C ALA A 593 5.31 0.88 18.86
N ASN A 594 6.04 1.59 19.73
CA ASN A 594 5.78 1.72 21.17
C ASN A 594 4.88 2.94 21.49
N ASP A 595 4.18 3.48 20.48
CA ASP A 595 3.34 4.67 20.56
C ASP A 595 4.05 5.99 20.97
N SER A 596 5.39 6.03 21.06
CA SER A 596 6.10 7.30 21.24
C SER A 596 6.16 8.10 19.94
N LEU A 597 6.14 9.44 20.02
CA LEU A 597 6.34 10.27 18.84
C LEU A 597 7.79 10.20 18.33
N LEU A 598 7.94 10.10 17.01
CA LEU A 598 9.22 10.31 16.34
C LEU A 598 9.55 11.82 16.28
N PRO A 599 10.82 12.21 16.03
CA PRO A 599 11.22 13.62 15.97
C PRO A 599 10.36 14.48 15.05
N GLN A 600 9.95 13.96 13.90
CA GLN A 600 9.04 14.65 12.97
C GLN A 600 7.68 14.92 13.59
N GLY A 601 7.15 13.97 14.36
CA GLY A 601 5.89 14.14 15.10
C GLY A 601 5.98 15.21 16.18
N LEU A 602 7.12 15.29 16.89
CA LEU A 602 7.37 16.33 17.88
C LEU A 602 7.49 17.72 17.25
N ALA A 603 8.20 17.83 16.11
CA ALA A 603 8.29 19.08 15.37
C ALA A 603 6.91 19.54 14.86
N LEU A 604 6.09 18.61 14.40
CA LEU A 604 4.71 18.90 14.00
C LEU A 604 3.85 19.36 15.19
N MET A 605 3.99 18.75 16.38
CA MET A 605 3.30 19.23 17.58
C MET A 605 3.65 20.68 17.90
N ALA A 606 4.94 21.04 17.90
CA ALA A 606 5.36 22.42 18.11
C ALA A 606 4.79 23.39 17.06
N ASN A 607 4.67 22.95 15.80
CA ASN A 607 4.03 23.74 14.75
C ASN A 607 2.53 23.94 14.99
N ILE A 608 1.83 22.96 15.57
CA ILE A 608 0.42 23.07 15.92
C ILE A 608 0.23 24.12 17.03
N ASP A 609 1.05 24.06 18.08
CA ASP A 609 0.98 24.98 19.21
C ASP A 609 1.21 26.43 18.76
N ALA A 610 2.24 26.66 17.93
CA ALA A 610 2.52 27.97 17.37
C ALA A 610 1.40 28.48 16.43
N ARG A 611 0.76 27.58 15.68
CA ARG A 611 -0.24 27.94 14.66
C ARG A 611 -1.64 28.14 15.24
N PHE A 612 -2.02 27.40 16.27
CA PHE A 612 -3.37 27.38 16.83
C PHE A 612 -3.38 27.64 18.34
N PRO A 613 -2.75 28.71 18.85
CA PRO A 613 -2.53 28.91 20.29
C PRO A 613 -3.84 28.90 21.09
N GLU A 614 -4.90 29.54 20.57
CA GLU A 614 -6.20 29.58 21.25
C GLU A 614 -6.88 28.21 21.33
N ARG A 615 -6.78 27.40 20.26
CA ARG A 615 -7.38 26.07 20.20
C ARG A 615 -6.58 25.04 21.00
N MET A 616 -5.27 25.27 21.15
CA MET A 616 -4.34 24.38 21.87
C MET A 616 -4.15 24.74 23.34
N ALA A 617 -4.69 25.88 23.80
CA ALA A 617 -4.56 26.37 25.18
C ALA A 617 -4.98 25.36 26.25
N ASN A 618 -5.96 24.50 25.95
CA ASN A 618 -6.32 23.35 26.77
C ASN A 618 -6.84 22.20 25.90
N TRP A 619 -6.78 20.99 26.45
CA TRP A 619 -7.21 19.79 25.75
C TRP A 619 -8.70 19.81 25.40
N GLU A 620 -9.55 20.39 26.25
CA GLU A 620 -11.00 20.43 26.04
C GLU A 620 -11.37 21.27 24.80
N GLY A 621 -10.73 22.43 24.61
CA GLY A 621 -10.88 23.26 23.43
C GLY A 621 -10.42 22.56 22.16
N CYS A 622 -9.23 21.95 22.20
CA CYS A 622 -8.69 21.16 21.10
C CYS A 622 -9.63 19.99 20.75
N GLN A 623 -10.05 19.23 21.75
CA GLN A 623 -10.98 18.11 21.59
C GLN A 623 -12.33 18.56 21.01
N ALA A 624 -12.86 19.71 21.41
CA ALA A 624 -14.10 20.24 20.87
C ALA A 624 -14.00 20.53 19.36
N VAL A 625 -12.83 20.97 18.87
CA VAL A 625 -12.57 21.14 17.44
C VAL A 625 -12.44 19.77 16.75
N LEU A 626 -11.62 18.87 17.29
CA LEU A 626 -11.38 17.56 16.67
C LEU A 626 -12.67 16.70 16.55
N LYS A 627 -13.58 16.79 17.51
CA LYS A 627 -14.90 16.12 17.49
C LYS A 627 -15.81 16.56 16.33
N LYS A 628 -15.51 17.68 15.66
CA LYS A 628 -16.25 18.12 14.48
C LYS A 628 -15.94 17.26 13.24
N PHE A 629 -14.88 16.43 13.28
CA PHE A 629 -14.40 15.63 12.14
C PHE A 629 -14.42 14.13 12.47
N PHE A 630 -13.79 13.29 11.64
CA PHE A 630 -13.74 11.85 11.90
C PHE A 630 -13.00 11.56 13.21
N TRP A 631 -13.62 10.71 14.03
CA TRP A 631 -13.32 10.61 15.44
C TRP A 631 -13.63 9.21 15.96
N ASN A 632 -12.71 8.63 16.74
CA ASN A 632 -12.93 7.37 17.47
C ASN A 632 -12.06 7.34 18.73
N ASP A 633 -12.49 6.61 19.76
CA ASP A 633 -11.85 6.64 21.10
C ASP A 633 -10.34 6.37 21.09
N LYS A 634 -9.90 5.44 20.23
CA LYS A 634 -8.48 5.10 20.12
C LYS A 634 -7.66 6.28 19.60
N PHE A 635 -8.15 7.00 18.58
CA PHE A 635 -7.51 8.19 18.03
C PHE A 635 -7.40 9.29 19.09
N ILE A 636 -8.48 9.56 19.83
CA ILE A 636 -8.51 10.58 20.91
C ILE A 636 -7.44 10.31 21.94
N MET A 637 -7.38 9.06 22.43
CA MET A 637 -6.48 8.67 23.49
C MET A 637 -5.03 8.95 23.09
N ARG A 638 -4.68 8.67 21.83
CA ARG A 638 -3.35 8.97 21.27
C ARG A 638 -3.13 10.47 21.12
N CYS A 639 -4.07 11.21 20.52
CA CYS A 639 -3.97 12.66 20.37
C CYS A 639 -3.79 13.37 21.73
N ARG A 640 -4.50 12.92 22.77
CA ARG A 640 -4.36 13.45 24.13
C ARG A 640 -2.97 13.20 24.71
N ALA A 641 -2.44 12.00 24.52
CA ALA A 641 -1.09 11.66 24.96
C ALA A 641 -0.04 12.52 24.24
N PHE A 642 -0.20 12.74 22.93
CA PHE A 642 0.70 13.60 22.14
C PHE A 642 0.60 15.07 22.53
N TRP A 643 -0.61 15.57 22.77
CA TRP A 643 -0.84 16.93 23.28
C TRP A 643 -0.13 17.16 24.62
N ALA A 644 -0.25 16.20 25.55
CA ALA A 644 0.43 16.30 26.85
C ALA A 644 1.97 16.31 26.72
N VAL A 645 2.54 15.57 25.76
CA VAL A 645 3.98 15.59 25.47
C VAL A 645 4.42 16.94 24.90
N GLY A 646 3.62 17.52 24.00
CA GLY A 646 3.87 18.87 23.47
C GLY A 646 3.92 19.92 24.58
N ALA A 647 2.88 19.96 25.41
CA ALA A 647 2.77 20.90 26.52
C ALA A 647 3.93 20.79 27.54
N ALA A 648 4.40 19.58 27.85
CA ALA A 648 5.53 19.39 28.77
C ALA A 648 6.86 19.93 28.21
N THR A 649 7.02 19.93 26.88
CA THR A 649 8.26 20.37 26.22
C THR A 649 8.41 21.90 26.27
N GLU A 650 7.29 22.64 26.28
CA GLU A 650 7.31 24.11 26.38
C GLU A 650 7.71 24.58 27.78
N HIS A 651 7.15 23.99 28.83
CA HIS A 651 7.45 24.36 30.22
C HIS A 651 8.95 24.17 30.55
N GLY A 652 9.60 23.17 29.95
CA GLY A 652 11.04 22.95 30.12
C GLY A 652 11.94 23.97 29.41
N ARG A 653 11.43 24.78 28.46
CA ARG A 653 12.21 25.84 27.79
C ARG A 653 12.28 27.11 28.62
N ASP A 654 11.20 27.49 29.30
CA ASP A 654 11.15 28.75 30.05
C ASP A 654 12.00 28.70 31.33
N ASP A 655 12.11 27.53 31.97
CA ASP A 655 12.94 27.36 33.17
C ASP A 655 14.47 27.34 32.88
N GLY A 656 14.86 27.18 31.60
CA GLY A 656 16.28 27.05 31.19
C GLY A 656 16.95 28.32 30.66
N LEU A 657 16.22 29.42 30.49
CA LEU A 657 16.71 30.67 29.88
C LEU A 657 16.85 31.84 30.88
N SER A 658 16.67 31.59 32.18
CA SER A 658 17.02 32.53 33.26
C SER A 658 18.34 32.13 33.94
N ILE A 659 19.47 32.28 33.23
CA ILE A 659 20.82 32.33 33.83
C ILE A 659 21.61 33.48 33.21
#